data_AF-A0A976Q6B2-F1
#
_entry.id   AF-A0A976Q6B2-F1
#
_cell.length_a   1.000
_cell.length_b   1.000
_cell.length_c   1.000
_cell.angle_alpha   90.00
_cell.angle_beta   90.00
_cell.angle_gamma   90.00
#
_symmetry.space_group_name_H-M   'P 1'
#
loop_
_entity.id
_entity.type
_entity.pdbx_description
1 polymer ?
#
loop_
_entity_poly.entity_id
_entity_poly.type
_entity_poly.pdbx_seq_one_letter_code
_entity_poly.pdbx_strand_id
1 'polypeptide(L)'
;MLVGRSHTLRRLADAVGRSGPFARASVRAACLALGAGLACVPSPGPHDAVSLAQTEPGHPADPVDGDAASIDRGGEPLRWPVAAIAQLDAFSEADGVLVAKASGEEARLLLPGRWGDVSVRFQFQLRGGATGGLDLRVDEAGRSSHRYVLDGSPRRGSGGIYAPVHDAWAKPLDDNLAARQAYLSQEWNEARIELRGPRMRTWINGVPAAESYSADALTGAMAFVVAGGPEGGRVAWREVTIDHHGERRFEPWFTPDALTGWNRLGDATWVWREGVLGVRPRRPGAAAMISRREFRRFALRVRVTPSGVPAEIVVLARPNGSGGVSGVRVALGAENLGQLEVPPTLLSRRGGSHRRHRRRLDRPGHGAVASRDAREAAAGARGAAAGTDGSIESWPRLDVIATAGRIATYVDAQLVDSSEVVDARGGSVAVSVLGDGAAWSGLAQLELADFEPEFDPEPSWRGALDNAPIQAPSRSLAAIRVAPGFRVELVAAEPTVVDPVALDWDHDGRLWVLEHPRPPAPGRPALVQLRDNDDDGQMDTRQVVAEGLHAPTGFAFVADGVMVLDPPHLWLCPRALASLDCRDRRRLGTVGDPDNPHRDPPMGLTLGLDNWLYVGQWGRRLLYHRGGVRGDDTLTRGRTRLAVDDDGRLYYGGGPGWLTVDLAPAAYAWRGFSASDHRVVGAAEVPLISRDEPVFTVRTNSLVRGAWRDGVLDERGHLRQAPHVQAVTIYRGHTFPAEWRGDAFVAIAPGNVVAHVALTGRGVALAADHRRYPDPETVEREFLASTDERFRPVDVRTGPDGALYVADEYRAIMASVDDRSDYLRDQVSIRGLDEATSDGRIYRVVPVSSAGTASRPPGPSGLAREATSRARPDANPKRRRPRPAETASNLVARLSHPNGVVRDQARQRLVAWPRHRATVLLREAEPADPLARVQRLWALRGRRSLRTELLAAALSDADPRVRVAALHNAEPLLRAGDEPRLRAAVERLRVDPEPSVRLALLATLGEIRRDEGGRDATAAVLAAGCEEAVLRRAAVASLDGAHADMLGRLLSDPRWRQATPGREQLLAELAARAVDGWMDAARDEEQAHAALHMFVDRIDRLDRTGDGSWQRRSVLTGIRRAMERVSARRRPRRHFSGEVASGEAADLIFGDDHGIDHPDATADLSPATSP
;
A
#
# COMPACT_ATOMS: atom_id res chain seq x y z
N MET A 1 -23.90 -19.78 50.85
CA MET A 1 -23.22 -19.66 52.16
C MET A 1 -22.31 -18.45 52.11
N LEU A 2 -22.51 -17.52 53.05
CA LEU A 2 -21.62 -16.46 53.60
C LEU A 2 -20.93 -15.49 52.59
N VAL A 3 -21.30 -14.19 52.42
CA VAL A 3 -21.41 -13.01 53.34
C VAL A 3 -20.01 -12.45 53.72
N GLY A 4 -19.69 -11.14 53.75
CA GLY A 4 -20.45 -9.88 53.65
C GLY A 4 -19.58 -8.69 53.16
N ARG A 5 -20.17 -7.63 52.56
CA ARG A 5 -20.68 -6.35 53.13
C ARG A 5 -19.56 -5.34 53.51
N SER A 6 -19.58 -4.08 53.02
CA SER A 6 -20.44 -2.98 53.54
C SER A 6 -20.63 -1.83 52.52
N HIS A 7 -21.87 -1.50 52.11
CA HIS A 7 -22.71 -0.29 52.44
C HIS A 7 -22.58 0.90 51.46
N THR A 8 -23.44 1.12 50.43
CA THR A 8 -24.84 1.63 50.36
C THR A 8 -24.95 3.15 50.62
N LEU A 9 -25.00 4.01 49.59
CA LEU A 9 -26.16 4.67 48.92
C LEU A 9 -26.99 5.70 49.75
N ARG A 10 -27.10 6.92 49.14
CA ARG A 10 -28.30 7.76 48.87
C ARG A 10 -28.60 9.04 49.70
N ARG A 11 -28.86 10.12 48.92
CA ARG A 11 -29.56 11.42 49.17
C ARG A 11 -28.66 12.55 49.71
N LEU A 12 -28.70 13.81 49.26
CA LEU A 12 -29.77 14.62 48.68
C LEU A 12 -29.27 15.58 47.56
N ALA A 13 -30.07 15.69 46.51
CA ALA A 13 -30.38 16.95 45.84
C ALA A 13 -31.70 17.49 46.42
N ASP A 14 -31.91 18.80 46.28
CA ASP A 14 -33.09 19.63 46.57
C ASP A 14 -33.25 20.26 47.96
N ALA A 15 -32.81 21.53 48.05
CA ALA A 15 -33.52 22.60 48.76
C ALA A 15 -33.34 23.96 48.01
N VAL A 16 -34.45 24.38 47.40
CA VAL A 16 -34.86 25.69 46.86
C VAL A 16 -34.72 26.81 47.93
N GLY A 17 -34.48 28.11 47.68
CA GLY A 17 -34.41 28.95 46.47
C GLY A 17 -34.42 30.45 46.83
N ARG A 18 -34.65 31.30 45.81
CA ARG A 18 -34.76 32.79 45.75
C ARG A 18 -33.41 33.51 45.68
N SER A 19 -33.10 34.42 44.74
CA SER A 19 -33.89 35.28 43.84
C SER A 19 -32.91 35.95 42.84
N GLY A 20 -33.09 35.84 41.53
CA GLY A 20 -33.48 37.00 40.69
C GLY A 20 -32.37 37.49 39.73
N PRO A 21 -32.68 38.13 38.59
CA PRO A 21 -32.03 37.87 37.29
C PRO A 21 -31.41 39.11 36.59
N PHE A 22 -30.67 38.92 35.47
CA PHE A 22 -30.56 39.76 34.24
C PHE A 22 -29.35 39.23 33.42
N ALA A 23 -29.46 38.45 32.34
CA ALA A 23 -29.99 38.67 30.98
C ALA A 23 -29.18 39.65 30.09
N ARG A 24 -28.45 39.05 29.13
CA ARG A 24 -28.28 39.36 27.67
C ARG A 24 -27.96 40.79 27.21
N ALA A 25 -26.87 40.92 26.42
CA ALA A 25 -26.76 41.52 25.07
C ALA A 25 -25.28 41.90 24.80
N SER A 26 -24.54 41.35 23.83
CA SER A 26 -24.65 41.49 22.36
C SER A 26 -24.11 42.82 21.80
N VAL A 27 -23.03 42.70 21.00
CA VAL A 27 -22.89 43.22 19.61
C VAL A 27 -22.13 44.54 19.33
N ARG A 28 -21.06 44.36 18.54
CA ARG A 28 -20.48 45.16 17.40
C ARG A 28 -19.78 46.52 17.60
N ALA A 29 -18.50 46.49 17.19
CA ALA A 29 -17.86 47.22 16.08
C ALA A 29 -17.84 48.76 16.05
N ALA A 30 -16.63 49.32 15.87
CA ALA A 30 -16.26 50.07 14.65
C ALA A 30 -14.82 50.62 14.74
N CYS A 31 -14.07 50.46 13.65
CA CYS A 31 -12.83 51.18 13.36
C CYS A 31 -13.12 52.64 12.98
N LEU A 32 -12.20 53.56 13.33
CA LEU A 32 -11.96 54.80 12.58
C LEU A 32 -10.55 55.35 12.89
N ALA A 33 -9.91 55.85 11.83
CA ALA A 33 -8.50 56.24 11.71
C ALA A 33 -8.28 57.75 11.94
N LEU A 34 -7.00 58.17 11.76
CA LEU A 34 -6.36 59.51 11.83
C LEU A 34 -5.65 59.76 13.19
N GLY A 35 -4.39 60.16 13.30
CA GLY A 35 -3.33 60.59 12.38
C GLY A 35 -2.30 61.45 13.15
N ALA A 36 -1.07 61.55 12.63
CA ALA A 36 0.03 62.47 12.98
C ALA A 36 0.97 62.11 14.16
N GLY A 37 2.28 62.28 13.90
CA GLY A 37 3.39 61.81 14.72
C GLY A 37 4.15 62.90 15.50
N LEU A 38 5.21 62.48 16.20
CA LEU A 38 6.45 63.23 16.46
C LEU A 38 7.45 62.37 17.25
N ALA A 39 8.71 62.50 16.89
CA ALA A 39 9.87 61.74 17.35
C ALA A 39 10.51 62.34 18.62
N CYS A 40 11.34 61.54 19.32
CA CYS A 40 12.57 62.00 19.98
C CYS A 40 13.50 60.82 20.31
N VAL A 41 14.74 60.90 19.83
CA VAL A 41 15.93 60.09 20.14
C VAL A 41 16.77 60.86 21.19
N PRO A 42 17.71 60.20 21.90
CA PRO A 42 19.09 60.71 21.78
C PRO A 42 20.17 59.61 21.69
N SER A 43 21.17 59.88 20.85
CA SER A 43 22.45 59.16 20.65
C SER A 43 23.48 59.50 21.74
N PRO A 44 24.63 58.79 21.74
CA PRO A 44 25.92 59.41 22.06
C PRO A 44 27.00 59.19 20.96
N GLY A 45 27.94 60.12 20.87
CA GLY A 45 29.31 59.95 20.36
C GLY A 45 30.28 60.69 21.31
N PRO A 46 31.57 60.95 21.00
CA PRO A 46 32.40 60.39 19.91
C PRO A 46 33.92 60.17 20.28
N HIS A 47 34.71 59.62 19.32
CA HIS A 47 36.20 59.76 19.09
C HIS A 47 37.20 59.27 20.18
N ASP A 48 38.39 58.66 19.97
CA ASP A 48 39.44 58.75 18.94
C ASP A 48 40.39 57.51 18.91
N ALA A 49 41.18 57.41 17.83
CA ALA A 49 42.06 56.30 17.39
C ALA A 49 43.53 56.37 17.87
N VAL A 50 44.32 55.27 17.65
CA VAL A 50 45.78 55.12 17.30
C VAL A 50 46.15 53.61 17.41
N SER A 51 46.38 52.79 16.35
CA SER A 51 47.57 52.61 15.45
C SER A 51 48.83 52.07 16.19
N LEU A 52 49.62 51.04 15.82
CA LEU A 52 49.87 50.20 14.62
C LEU A 52 50.84 49.03 14.99
N ALA A 53 51.03 48.08 14.04
CA ALA A 53 52.15 47.11 13.82
C ALA A 53 51.96 45.64 14.30
N GLN A 54 52.21 44.55 13.54
CA GLN A 54 52.87 44.32 12.23
C GLN A 54 52.64 42.84 11.75
N THR A 55 52.37 42.64 10.42
CA THR A 55 52.78 41.55 9.45
C THR A 55 52.55 40.04 9.77
N GLU A 56 52.05 39.10 8.93
CA GLU A 56 51.60 38.87 7.51
C GLU A 56 50.68 37.59 7.49
N PRO A 57 50.37 36.86 6.37
CA PRO A 57 49.72 37.20 5.09
C PRO A 57 48.36 36.45 4.88
N GLY A 58 47.47 37.02 4.05
CA GLY A 58 46.38 36.28 3.38
C GLY A 58 45.01 36.26 4.08
N HIS A 59 44.28 37.37 4.04
CA HIS A 59 42.84 37.42 4.38
C HIS A 59 41.96 37.53 3.12
N PRO A 60 40.75 36.93 3.13
CA PRO A 60 39.76 37.09 2.06
C PRO A 60 39.22 38.53 2.05
N ALA A 61 38.81 39.01 0.88
CA ALA A 61 38.33 40.37 0.65
C ALA A 61 37.20 40.78 1.62
N ASP A 62 37.31 41.98 2.19
CA ASP A 62 36.26 42.59 3.02
C ASP A 62 34.95 42.78 2.22
N PRO A 63 33.78 42.60 2.85
CA PRO A 63 32.49 42.87 2.20
C PRO A 63 32.37 44.37 1.92
N VAL A 64 32.10 44.71 0.65
CA VAL A 64 31.82 46.09 0.23
C VAL A 64 30.51 46.55 0.89
N ASP A 65 30.59 47.56 1.77
CA ASP A 65 29.45 48.27 2.34
C ASP A 65 28.68 49.00 1.22
N GLY A 66 27.64 48.34 0.70
CA GLY A 66 26.70 48.90 -0.27
C GLY A 66 25.29 48.41 0.01
N ASP A 67 24.47 49.30 0.58
CA ASP A 67 23.02 49.22 0.78
C ASP A 67 22.37 47.82 0.79
N ALA A 68 22.32 47.22 1.98
CA ALA A 68 21.62 45.98 2.32
C ALA A 68 20.07 46.10 2.32
N ALA A 69 19.49 46.88 1.39
CA ALA A 69 18.05 47.07 1.27
C ALA A 69 17.47 46.28 0.08
N SER A 70 16.77 45.20 0.42
CA SER A 70 15.88 44.36 -0.42
C SER A 70 16.52 43.28 -1.31
N ILE A 71 16.72 42.08 -0.74
CA ILE A 71 16.77 40.79 -1.47
C ILE A 71 15.73 39.83 -0.85
N ASP A 72 14.60 40.36 -0.39
CA ASP A 72 13.51 39.57 0.20
C ASP A 72 12.24 39.75 -0.63
N ARG A 73 12.11 38.94 -1.70
CA ARG A 73 10.87 38.75 -2.47
C ARG A 73 10.84 37.33 -3.05
N GLY A 74 9.88 36.53 -2.58
CA GLY A 74 9.73 35.12 -2.95
C GLY A 74 9.62 34.87 -4.45
N GLY A 75 10.43 33.94 -4.95
CA GLY A 75 10.33 33.35 -6.28
C GLY A 75 10.86 34.14 -7.49
N GLU A 76 11.31 35.40 -7.36
CA GLU A 76 11.88 36.13 -8.50
C GLU A 76 13.37 35.78 -8.76
N PRO A 77 13.85 35.82 -10.03
CA PRO A 77 15.26 35.59 -10.35
C PRO A 77 16.17 36.61 -9.66
N LEU A 78 17.24 36.12 -9.04
CA LEU A 78 18.28 36.89 -8.38
C LEU A 78 18.93 37.86 -9.39
N ARG A 79 19.02 39.13 -9.01
CA ARG A 79 19.81 40.12 -9.76
C ARG A 79 21.26 40.08 -9.29
N TRP A 80 22.18 39.87 -10.22
CA TRP A 80 23.60 39.80 -9.93
C TRP A 80 24.16 41.17 -9.47
N PRO A 81 24.99 41.23 -8.42
CA PRO A 81 25.65 42.47 -8.00
C PRO A 81 26.80 42.80 -8.96
N VAL A 82 26.47 43.31 -10.16
CA VAL A 82 27.43 43.55 -11.27
C VAL A 82 28.63 44.39 -10.85
N ALA A 83 28.44 45.37 -9.96
CA ALA A 83 29.53 46.21 -9.45
C ALA A 83 30.53 45.45 -8.55
N ALA A 84 30.09 44.45 -7.78
CA ALA A 84 30.95 43.59 -6.97
C ALA A 84 31.63 42.52 -7.84
N ILE A 85 30.92 42.01 -8.86
CA ILE A 85 31.46 41.04 -9.83
C ILE A 85 32.59 41.68 -10.66
N ALA A 86 32.46 42.95 -11.04
CA ALA A 86 33.48 43.67 -11.79
C ALA A 86 34.81 43.84 -11.04
N GLN A 87 34.84 43.62 -9.72
CA GLN A 87 36.04 43.67 -8.88
C GLN A 87 36.71 42.30 -8.72
N LEU A 88 36.13 41.23 -9.28
CA LEU A 88 36.64 39.86 -9.18
C LEU A 88 37.13 39.37 -10.54
N ASP A 89 38.43 39.15 -10.69
CA ASP A 89 39.03 38.70 -11.97
C ASP A 89 38.49 37.35 -12.46
N ALA A 90 38.01 36.50 -11.54
CA ALA A 90 37.49 35.17 -11.84
C ALA A 90 36.03 35.16 -12.33
N PHE A 91 35.24 36.21 -12.06
CA PHE A 91 33.80 36.23 -12.33
C PHE A 91 33.43 37.31 -13.36
N SER A 92 32.43 37.02 -14.18
CA SER A 92 31.86 37.96 -15.14
C SER A 92 30.37 37.71 -15.29
N GLU A 93 29.61 38.76 -15.59
CA GLU A 93 28.16 38.67 -15.83
C GLU A 93 27.85 39.19 -17.24
N ALA A 94 26.98 38.48 -17.96
CA ALA A 94 26.43 38.90 -19.24
C ALA A 94 25.03 38.31 -19.44
N ASP A 95 24.06 39.15 -19.81
CA ASP A 95 22.69 38.77 -20.14
C ASP A 95 22.00 37.88 -19.08
N GLY A 96 22.25 38.15 -17.79
CA GLY A 96 21.68 37.40 -16.67
C GLY A 96 22.39 36.07 -16.36
N VAL A 97 23.49 35.77 -17.04
CA VAL A 97 24.32 34.59 -16.81
C VAL A 97 25.61 34.99 -16.09
N LEU A 98 25.82 34.42 -14.90
CA LEU A 98 27.09 34.52 -14.19
C LEU A 98 28.06 33.46 -14.72
N VAL A 99 29.28 33.84 -15.07
CA VAL A 99 30.33 32.93 -15.55
C VAL A 99 31.59 33.10 -14.72
N ALA A 100 32.09 32.01 -14.15
CA ALA A 100 33.38 31.94 -13.49
C ALA A 100 34.40 31.18 -14.34
N LYS A 101 35.65 31.66 -14.39
CA LYS A 101 36.77 31.01 -15.06
C LYS A 101 37.65 30.28 -14.03
N ALA A 102 38.03 29.04 -14.33
CA ALA A 102 38.98 28.31 -13.51
C ALA A 102 40.41 28.85 -13.74
N SER A 103 41.10 29.19 -12.65
CA SER A 103 42.47 29.76 -12.64
C SER A 103 43.48 28.90 -11.85
N GLY A 104 43.08 27.71 -11.40
CA GLY A 104 43.91 26.81 -10.58
C GLY A 104 43.80 27.02 -9.06
N GLU A 105 43.30 28.19 -8.63
CA GLU A 105 42.93 28.49 -7.24
C GLU A 105 41.41 28.59 -7.09
N GLU A 106 40.89 28.29 -5.89
CA GLU A 106 39.47 28.41 -5.60
C GLU A 106 39.06 29.88 -5.50
N ALA A 107 38.06 30.29 -6.28
CA ALA A 107 37.48 31.63 -6.22
C ALA A 107 36.01 31.57 -5.83
N ARG A 108 35.57 32.52 -5.00
CA ARG A 108 34.22 32.59 -4.45
C ARG A 108 33.58 33.95 -4.71
N LEU A 109 32.32 33.95 -5.13
CA LEU A 109 31.46 35.14 -5.16
C LEU A 109 30.46 35.03 -4.00
N LEU A 110 30.66 35.84 -2.96
CA LEU A 110 29.76 35.87 -1.80
C LEU A 110 28.48 36.64 -2.14
N LEU A 111 27.33 36.03 -1.82
CA LEU A 111 26.04 36.71 -1.86
C LEU A 111 25.77 37.40 -0.51
N PRO A 112 25.48 38.71 -0.51
CA PRO A 112 25.13 39.42 0.71
C PRO A 112 23.79 38.87 1.26
N GLY A 113 23.72 38.71 2.58
CA GLY A 113 22.54 38.20 3.29
C GLY A 113 22.86 37.04 4.23
N ARG A 114 21.96 36.79 5.18
CA ARG A 114 22.01 35.68 6.14
C ARG A 114 20.88 34.71 5.84
N TRP A 115 21.24 33.47 5.50
CA TRP A 115 20.30 32.46 5.01
C TRP A 115 20.28 31.27 5.96
N GLY A 116 19.12 31.00 6.56
CA GLY A 116 18.90 29.85 7.45
C GLY A 116 18.25 28.67 6.73
N ASP A 117 16.93 28.62 6.81
CA ASP A 117 16.07 27.71 6.06
C ASP A 117 15.79 28.31 4.69
N VAL A 118 16.22 27.64 3.63
CA VAL A 118 16.17 28.20 2.27
C VAL A 118 15.97 27.12 1.22
N SER A 119 15.19 27.44 0.19
CA SER A 119 15.11 26.64 -1.04
C SER A 119 15.78 27.40 -2.17
N VAL A 120 16.76 26.79 -2.81
CA VAL A 120 17.50 27.41 -3.91
C VAL A 120 17.26 26.57 -5.17
N ARG A 121 16.92 27.24 -6.27
CA ARG A 121 16.95 26.65 -7.61
C ARG A 121 17.85 27.48 -8.50
N PHE A 122 18.60 26.82 -9.36
CA PHE A 122 19.40 27.49 -10.38
C PHE A 122 19.67 26.53 -11.54
N GLN A 123 19.95 27.08 -12.72
CA GLN A 123 20.54 26.31 -13.80
C GLN A 123 22.05 26.53 -13.84
N PHE A 124 22.81 25.47 -14.14
CA PHE A 124 24.25 25.54 -14.29
C PHE A 124 24.76 24.81 -15.53
N GLN A 125 25.92 25.21 -16.03
CA GLN A 125 26.63 24.55 -17.13
C GLN A 125 28.13 24.50 -16.81
N LEU A 126 28.75 23.33 -17.03
CA LEU A 126 30.19 23.12 -16.85
C LEU A 126 30.87 22.94 -18.19
N ARG A 127 31.93 23.70 -18.45
CA ARG A 127 32.75 23.60 -19.67
C ARG A 127 34.23 23.45 -19.36
N GLY A 128 34.94 22.73 -20.25
CA GLY A 128 36.40 22.60 -20.17
C GLY A 128 36.90 21.95 -18.88
N GLY A 129 36.14 21.03 -18.28
CA GLY A 129 36.56 20.28 -17.09
C GLY A 129 36.58 21.08 -15.78
N ALA A 130 35.97 22.26 -15.73
CA ALA A 130 35.84 23.03 -14.49
C ALA A 130 34.93 22.32 -13.47
N THR A 131 35.27 22.48 -12.19
CA THR A 131 34.49 22.07 -11.04
C THR A 131 34.13 23.29 -10.20
N GLY A 132 33.01 23.21 -9.50
CA GLY A 132 32.51 24.32 -8.71
C GLY A 132 31.44 23.90 -7.73
N GLY A 133 30.67 24.87 -7.28
CA GLY A 133 29.63 24.62 -6.31
C GLY A 133 28.83 25.84 -5.92
N LEU A 134 27.86 25.59 -5.04
CA LEU A 134 27.26 26.61 -4.21
C LEU A 134 27.58 26.26 -2.76
N ASP A 135 28.39 27.10 -2.13
CA ASP A 135 28.66 27.06 -0.70
C ASP A 135 27.49 27.66 0.06
N LEU A 136 27.11 26.98 1.14
CA LEU A 136 25.91 27.25 1.91
C LEU A 136 26.27 27.42 3.38
N ARG A 137 25.63 28.41 4.00
CA ARG A 137 25.84 28.79 5.41
C ARG A 137 27.31 29.05 5.72
N VAL A 138 27.91 29.91 4.89
CA VAL A 138 29.25 30.45 5.09
C VAL A 138 29.23 31.33 6.33
N ASP A 139 30.05 31.01 7.32
CA ASP A 139 30.17 31.78 8.56
C ASP A 139 31.02 33.06 8.38
N GLU A 140 31.09 33.88 9.42
CA GLU A 140 31.84 35.15 9.42
C GLU A 140 33.35 34.95 9.28
N ALA A 141 33.86 33.73 9.51
CA ALA A 141 35.25 33.36 9.27
C ALA A 141 35.49 32.79 7.86
N GLY A 142 34.47 32.81 6.98
CA GLY A 142 34.55 32.33 5.60
C GLY A 142 34.47 30.80 5.47
N ARG A 143 34.09 30.08 6.52
CA ARG A 143 33.98 28.61 6.50
C ARG A 143 32.59 28.18 6.08
N SER A 144 32.53 27.29 5.09
CA SER A 144 31.28 26.79 4.52
C SER A 144 30.88 25.48 5.19
N SER A 145 29.64 25.41 5.70
CA SER A 145 29.11 24.17 6.30
C SER A 145 28.87 23.08 5.25
N HIS A 146 28.29 23.43 4.10
CA HIS A 146 28.04 22.50 3.01
C HIS A 146 28.25 23.16 1.64
N ARG A 147 28.59 22.34 0.65
CA ARG A 147 28.72 22.68 -0.77
C ARG A 147 27.83 21.75 -1.59
N TYR A 148 26.93 22.31 -2.39
CA TYR A 148 26.35 21.58 -3.52
C TYR A 148 27.44 21.46 -4.59
N VAL A 149 27.86 20.24 -4.90
CA VAL A 149 28.99 20.02 -5.80
C VAL A 149 28.54 20.10 -7.27
N LEU A 150 29.31 20.83 -8.08
CA LEU A 150 29.25 20.80 -9.54
C LEU A 150 30.50 20.12 -10.06
N ASP A 151 30.36 18.88 -10.50
CA ASP A 151 31.44 18.05 -11.03
C ASP A 151 31.00 17.33 -12.30
N GLY A 152 31.63 17.71 -13.41
CA GLY A 152 31.44 17.11 -14.74
C GLY A 152 32.48 16.07 -15.11
N SER A 153 33.34 15.66 -14.17
CA SER A 153 34.33 14.59 -14.37
C SER A 153 33.64 13.25 -14.71
N PRO A 154 34.40 12.20 -15.10
CA PRO A 154 33.84 10.86 -15.29
C PRO A 154 33.12 10.30 -14.05
N ARG A 155 33.40 10.82 -12.85
CA ARG A 155 32.67 10.47 -11.63
C ARG A 155 31.24 11.01 -11.65
N ARG A 156 30.97 12.12 -12.35
CA ARG A 156 29.67 12.80 -12.43
C ARG A 156 29.11 13.10 -11.04
N GLY A 157 29.91 13.77 -10.20
CA GLY A 157 29.55 14.08 -8.82
C GLY A 157 28.54 15.23 -8.64
N SER A 158 28.04 15.82 -9.73
CA SER A 158 27.10 16.95 -9.69
C SER A 158 25.82 16.60 -8.93
N GLY A 159 25.50 17.35 -7.88
CA GLY A 159 24.39 17.06 -6.96
C GLY A 159 24.78 16.39 -5.65
N GLY A 160 26.03 15.95 -5.50
CA GLY A 160 26.59 15.50 -4.23
C GLY A 160 26.79 16.64 -3.24
N ILE A 161 27.01 16.28 -1.97
CA ILE A 161 27.20 17.23 -0.87
C ILE A 161 28.59 17.04 -0.26
N TYR A 162 29.40 18.09 -0.30
CA TYR A 162 30.73 18.16 0.32
C TYR A 162 30.70 19.16 1.49
N ALA A 163 31.49 18.93 2.53
CA ALA A 163 31.56 19.79 3.72
C ALA A 163 32.95 20.45 3.80
N PRO A 164 33.14 21.66 3.24
CA PRO A 164 34.45 22.30 3.16
C PRO A 164 35.12 22.54 4.52
N VAL A 165 34.34 22.88 5.56
CA VAL A 165 34.87 23.11 6.91
C VAL A 165 35.54 21.87 7.52
N HIS A 166 35.20 20.66 7.04
CA HIS A 166 35.75 19.38 7.50
C HIS A 166 36.71 18.74 6.50
N ASP A 167 36.91 19.36 5.33
CA ASP A 167 37.62 18.77 4.20
C ASP A 167 37.15 17.32 3.88
N ALA A 168 35.84 17.08 3.91
CA ALA A 168 35.27 15.74 3.78
C ALA A 168 33.95 15.73 3.01
N TRP A 169 33.66 14.59 2.37
CA TRP A 169 32.36 14.35 1.73
C TRP A 169 31.28 14.09 2.77
N ALA A 170 30.24 14.93 2.79
CA ALA A 170 29.05 14.69 3.61
C ALA A 170 28.17 13.59 3.00
N LYS A 171 27.95 13.64 1.67
CA LYS A 171 27.28 12.58 0.91
C LYS A 171 27.72 12.60 -0.58
N PRO A 172 28.60 11.69 -1.00
CA PRO A 172 28.92 11.50 -2.42
C PRO A 172 27.77 10.75 -3.13
N LEU A 173 27.81 10.71 -4.47
CA LEU A 173 26.80 10.05 -5.30
C LEU A 173 27.13 8.60 -5.70
N ASP A 174 28.12 7.97 -5.05
CA ASP A 174 28.63 6.65 -5.44
C ASP A 174 27.52 5.58 -5.51
N ASP A 175 26.56 5.64 -4.59
CA ASP A 175 25.44 4.69 -4.49
C ASP A 175 24.16 5.15 -5.25
N ASN A 176 24.17 6.30 -5.94
CA ASN A 176 22.98 6.87 -6.61
C ASN A 176 23.23 7.03 -8.12
N LEU A 177 23.14 5.91 -8.85
CA LEU A 177 23.37 5.88 -10.29
C LEU A 177 22.39 6.77 -11.07
N ALA A 178 21.12 6.85 -10.65
CA ALA A 178 20.10 7.65 -11.30
C ALA A 178 20.46 9.15 -11.28
N ALA A 179 20.92 9.68 -10.15
CA ALA A 179 21.38 11.06 -10.06
C ALA A 179 22.64 11.34 -10.89
N ARG A 180 23.60 10.40 -10.91
CA ARG A 180 24.81 10.52 -11.77
C ARG A 180 24.46 10.54 -13.26
N GLN A 181 23.47 9.76 -13.66
CA GLN A 181 22.99 9.70 -15.04
C GLN A 181 22.16 10.92 -15.43
N ALA A 182 21.47 11.55 -14.48
CA ALA A 182 20.68 12.74 -14.71
C ALA A 182 21.53 13.94 -15.15
N TYR A 183 22.82 14.03 -14.75
CA TYR A 183 23.73 15.09 -15.21
C TYR A 183 23.97 15.04 -16.73
N LEU A 184 23.72 16.18 -17.39
CA LEU A 184 23.93 16.42 -18.81
C LEU A 184 25.27 17.15 -19.02
N SER A 185 26.24 16.48 -19.60
CA SER A 185 27.58 17.05 -19.82
C SER A 185 27.56 18.17 -20.85
N GLN A 186 28.25 19.28 -20.56
CA GLN A 186 28.34 20.48 -21.41
C GLN A 186 27.00 21.19 -21.69
N GLU A 187 25.89 20.72 -21.13
CA GLU A 187 24.55 21.30 -21.27
C GLU A 187 24.12 22.06 -20.01
N TRP A 188 23.01 22.78 -20.10
CA TRP A 188 22.36 23.37 -18.92
C TRP A 188 21.69 22.27 -18.08
N ASN A 189 21.93 22.31 -16.78
CA ASN A 189 21.37 21.41 -15.78
C ASN A 189 20.62 22.22 -14.74
N GLU A 190 19.46 21.74 -14.30
CA GLU A 190 18.73 22.31 -13.18
C GLU A 190 19.20 21.70 -11.86
N ALA A 191 19.58 22.55 -10.91
CA ALA A 191 19.87 22.18 -9.54
C ALA A 191 18.77 22.71 -8.62
N ARG A 192 18.35 21.87 -7.67
CA ARG A 192 17.49 22.28 -6.56
C ARG A 192 18.15 21.88 -5.24
N ILE A 193 18.14 22.80 -4.29
CA ILE A 193 18.69 22.62 -2.95
C ILE A 193 17.61 23.00 -1.95
N GLU A 194 17.54 22.25 -0.86
CA GLU A 194 16.67 22.56 0.25
C GLU A 194 17.42 22.41 1.57
N LEU A 195 17.47 23.50 2.32
CA LEU A 195 18.04 23.59 3.66
C LEU A 195 16.92 23.81 4.66
N ARG A 196 16.75 22.89 5.62
CA ARG A 196 15.76 22.97 6.70
C ARG A 196 16.37 22.51 8.01
N GLY A 197 16.54 23.44 8.96
CA GLY A 197 17.34 23.22 10.16
C GLY A 197 18.71 22.65 9.78
N PRO A 198 19.20 21.56 10.39
CA PRO A 198 20.48 20.97 10.02
C PRO A 198 20.44 20.12 8.74
N ARG A 199 19.26 19.88 8.13
CA ARG A 199 19.11 18.99 6.97
C ARG A 199 19.35 19.72 5.66
N MET A 200 20.09 19.09 4.76
CA MET A 200 20.27 19.51 3.38
C MET A 200 19.82 18.40 2.42
N ARG A 201 19.01 18.74 1.42
CA ARG A 201 18.64 17.87 0.30
C ARG A 201 18.99 18.50 -1.03
N THR A 202 19.32 17.66 -2.01
CA THR A 202 19.72 18.09 -3.34
C THR A 202 19.01 17.29 -4.43
N TRP A 203 18.73 17.94 -5.56
CA TRP A 203 18.24 17.32 -6.79
C TRP A 203 19.01 17.86 -7.99
N ILE A 204 19.14 17.03 -9.01
CA ILE A 204 19.69 17.38 -10.31
C ILE A 204 18.73 16.93 -11.41
N ASN A 205 18.29 17.85 -12.28
CA ASN A 205 17.34 17.61 -13.36
C ASN A 205 16.08 16.83 -12.92
N GLY A 206 15.51 17.23 -11.77
CA GLY A 206 14.34 16.60 -11.16
C GLY A 206 14.61 15.28 -10.42
N VAL A 207 15.81 14.71 -10.50
CA VAL A 207 16.18 13.46 -9.81
C VAL A 207 16.77 13.76 -8.44
N PRO A 208 16.26 13.17 -7.35
CA PRO A 208 16.85 13.30 -6.01
C PRO A 208 18.30 12.78 -5.99
N ALA A 209 19.23 13.62 -5.52
CA ALA A 209 20.67 13.37 -5.60
C ALA A 209 21.26 12.93 -4.26
N ALA A 210 21.28 13.80 -3.25
CA ALA A 210 21.92 13.54 -1.96
C ALA A 210 21.16 14.18 -0.79
N GLU A 211 21.41 13.64 0.40
CA GLU A 211 20.91 14.16 1.67
C GLU A 211 22.00 14.10 2.75
N SER A 212 22.17 15.19 3.49
CA SER A 212 23.07 15.27 4.65
C SER A 212 22.42 16.02 5.81
N TYR A 213 23.03 15.89 6.98
CA TYR A 213 22.68 16.65 8.17
C TYR A 213 23.97 17.22 8.77
N SER A 214 24.05 18.54 8.98
CA SER A 214 25.09 19.12 9.84
C SER A 214 24.56 20.34 10.60
N ALA A 215 25.13 20.51 11.79
CA ALA A 215 24.77 21.57 12.70
C ALA A 215 25.83 22.69 12.74
N ASP A 216 26.91 22.61 11.94
CA ASP A 216 28.08 23.52 12.00
C ASP A 216 27.67 24.99 12.00
N ALA A 217 26.85 25.36 11.01
CA ALA A 217 26.14 26.61 10.94
C ALA A 217 24.68 26.32 10.56
N LEU A 218 23.75 26.99 11.23
CA LEU A 218 22.32 26.93 10.90
C LEU A 218 21.84 28.15 10.10
N THR A 219 22.63 29.22 10.10
CA THR A 219 22.43 30.43 9.30
C THR A 219 23.79 30.95 8.85
N GLY A 220 23.91 31.42 7.61
CA GLY A 220 25.13 32.06 7.10
C GLY A 220 24.95 32.60 5.68
N ALA A 221 26.00 33.17 5.11
CA ALA A 221 25.97 33.63 3.72
C ALA A 221 25.99 32.44 2.73
N MET A 222 25.77 32.72 1.44
CA MET A 222 25.96 31.75 0.35
C MET A 222 27.05 32.24 -0.59
N ALA A 223 27.81 31.33 -1.19
CA ALA A 223 28.83 31.72 -2.16
C ALA A 223 28.85 30.81 -3.39
N PHE A 224 28.85 31.40 -4.58
CA PHE A 224 29.12 30.65 -5.81
C PHE A 224 30.62 30.39 -5.90
N VAL A 225 30.99 29.15 -6.18
CA VAL A 225 32.39 28.71 -6.13
C VAL A 225 32.82 28.10 -7.45
N VAL A 226 34.01 28.49 -7.92
CA VAL A 226 34.79 27.72 -8.88
C VAL A 226 35.98 27.11 -8.12
N ALA A 227 36.00 25.79 -8.00
CA ALA A 227 36.89 25.06 -7.09
C ALA A 227 38.14 24.50 -7.79
N GLY A 228 38.13 24.39 -9.12
CA GLY A 228 39.27 23.91 -9.89
C GLY A 228 38.95 23.60 -11.35
N GLY A 229 39.96 23.19 -12.10
CA GLY A 229 39.87 22.84 -13.52
C GLY A 229 41.07 23.36 -14.33
N PRO A 230 41.29 22.84 -15.55
CA PRO A 230 42.35 23.34 -16.43
C PRO A 230 42.07 24.78 -16.88
N GLU A 231 43.13 25.52 -17.18
CA GLU A 231 43.06 26.91 -17.65
C GLU A 231 42.11 27.03 -18.86
N GLY A 232 41.10 27.89 -18.75
CA GLY A 232 40.03 28.03 -19.76
C GLY A 232 38.74 27.25 -19.45
N GLY A 233 38.72 26.40 -18.43
CA GLY A 233 37.50 25.82 -17.87
C GLY A 233 36.55 26.87 -17.30
N ARG A 234 35.24 26.63 -17.40
CA ARG A 234 34.21 27.60 -16.96
C ARG A 234 33.04 26.93 -16.26
N VAL A 235 32.52 27.63 -15.25
CA VAL A 235 31.24 27.32 -14.61
C VAL A 235 30.30 28.49 -14.88
N ALA A 236 29.09 28.20 -15.34
CA ALA A 236 28.06 29.21 -15.60
C ALA A 236 26.79 28.93 -14.79
N TRP A 237 26.13 29.98 -14.31
CA TRP A 237 24.87 29.92 -13.56
C TRP A 237 23.86 30.92 -14.11
N ARG A 238 22.58 30.54 -14.14
CA ARG A 238 21.46 31.44 -14.50
C ARG A 238 20.18 31.01 -13.80
N GLU A 239 19.16 31.86 -13.87
CA GLU A 239 17.81 31.58 -13.33
C GLU A 239 17.87 31.17 -11.84
N VAL A 240 18.72 31.84 -11.07
CA VAL A 240 18.88 31.58 -9.64
C VAL A 240 17.68 32.15 -8.91
N THR A 241 16.89 31.31 -8.24
CA THR A 241 15.80 31.75 -7.36
C THR A 241 16.06 31.24 -5.96
N ILE A 242 15.90 32.12 -4.97
CA ILE A 242 16.14 31.82 -3.55
C ILE A 242 14.86 32.14 -2.79
N ASP A 243 14.25 31.11 -2.19
CA ASP A 243 13.09 31.25 -1.32
C ASP A 243 13.56 31.10 0.13
N HIS A 244 13.58 32.21 0.88
CA HIS A 244 14.02 32.24 2.28
C HIS A 244 12.84 31.97 3.22
N HIS A 245 13.01 31.00 4.12
CA HIS A 245 11.98 30.51 5.04
C HIS A 245 12.34 30.79 6.53
N GLY A 246 13.34 31.64 6.78
CA GLY A 246 13.70 32.14 8.10
C GLY A 246 15.11 31.75 8.57
N GLU A 247 15.61 32.49 9.56
CA GLU A 247 16.90 32.21 10.22
C GLU A 247 16.75 31.24 11.39
N ARG A 248 17.81 30.46 11.67
CA ARG A 248 17.90 29.56 12.83
C ARG A 248 19.17 29.85 13.61
N ARG A 249 19.07 29.91 14.93
CA ARG A 249 20.20 30.17 15.84
C ARG A 249 20.17 29.17 16.99
N PHE A 250 21.35 28.83 17.49
CA PHE A 250 21.49 28.12 18.74
C PHE A 250 21.25 29.09 19.90
N GLU A 251 20.37 28.72 20.81
CA GLU A 251 20.14 29.48 22.04
C GLU A 251 20.80 28.76 23.22
N PRO A 252 21.48 29.49 24.12
CA PRO A 252 22.00 28.91 25.36
C PRO A 252 20.84 28.37 26.21
N TRP A 253 20.79 27.06 26.44
CA TRP A 253 19.65 26.40 27.07
C TRP A 253 19.93 25.98 28.53
N PHE A 254 21.21 25.88 28.91
CA PHE A 254 21.64 25.83 30.32
C PHE A 254 22.30 27.15 30.71
N THR A 255 21.57 27.97 31.47
CA THR A 255 22.06 29.13 32.21
C THR A 255 21.52 29.05 33.66
N PRO A 256 22.10 29.76 34.65
CA PRO A 256 21.58 29.78 36.01
C PRO A 256 20.07 30.09 36.11
N ASP A 257 19.59 30.98 35.24
CA ASP A 257 18.19 31.41 35.18
C ASP A 257 17.29 30.40 34.42
N ALA A 258 17.85 29.67 33.44
CA ALA A 258 17.13 28.69 32.62
C ALA A 258 16.89 27.33 33.32
N LEU A 259 17.51 27.06 34.49
CA LEU A 259 17.23 25.87 35.30
C LEU A 259 15.77 25.79 35.80
N THR A 260 15.01 26.89 35.71
CA THR A 260 13.57 26.95 35.95
C THR A 260 12.75 26.11 34.96
N GLY A 261 13.29 25.86 33.75
CA GLY A 261 12.69 25.03 32.70
C GLY A 261 12.94 23.53 32.85
N TRP A 262 13.58 23.08 33.93
CA TRP A 262 13.99 21.70 34.13
C TRP A 262 13.42 21.12 35.44
N ASN A 263 13.14 19.82 35.43
CA ASN A 263 12.71 19.06 36.60
C ASN A 263 13.83 18.11 37.04
N ARG A 264 14.11 18.09 38.35
CA ARG A 264 15.10 17.19 38.96
C ARG A 264 14.43 15.88 39.35
N LEU A 265 15.03 14.76 38.96
CA LEU A 265 14.61 13.41 39.30
C LEU A 265 15.75 12.71 40.05
N GLY A 266 15.41 12.01 41.14
CA GLY A 266 16.39 11.37 42.02
C GLY A 266 17.08 12.31 43.01
N ASP A 267 17.92 11.75 43.89
CA ASP A 267 18.60 12.49 44.97
C ASP A 267 20.08 12.76 44.61
N ALA A 268 20.34 13.94 44.04
CA ALA A 268 21.68 14.39 43.64
C ALA A 268 21.93 15.86 43.96
N THR A 269 23.20 16.20 44.14
CA THR A 269 23.66 17.59 44.31
C THR A 269 24.09 18.12 42.95
N TRP A 270 23.42 19.16 42.48
CA TRP A 270 23.73 19.87 41.23
C TRP A 270 24.38 21.20 41.58
N VAL A 271 25.54 21.49 41.01
CA VAL A 271 26.32 22.71 41.27
C VAL A 271 26.66 23.38 39.95
N TRP A 272 26.38 24.67 39.87
CA TRP A 272 26.76 25.50 38.74
C TRP A 272 28.00 26.32 39.11
N ARG A 273 29.08 26.24 38.32
CA ARG A 273 30.28 27.09 38.47
C ARG A 273 30.87 27.39 37.10
N GLU A 274 31.16 28.67 36.84
CA GLU A 274 31.91 29.14 35.66
C GLU A 274 31.35 28.62 34.31
N GLY A 275 30.02 28.51 34.17
CA GLY A 275 29.40 28.02 32.93
C GLY A 275 29.31 26.50 32.79
N VAL A 276 29.72 25.76 33.84
CA VAL A 276 29.72 24.30 33.89
C VAL A 276 28.70 23.81 34.92
N LEU A 277 27.82 22.89 34.51
CA LEU A 277 26.94 22.14 35.40
C LEU A 277 27.65 20.87 35.88
N GLY A 278 27.99 20.86 37.17
CA GLY A 278 28.47 19.70 37.89
C GLY A 278 27.34 18.94 38.58
N VAL A 279 27.41 17.61 38.56
CA VAL A 279 26.45 16.75 39.28
C VAL A 279 27.16 15.71 40.12
N ARG A 280 26.63 15.47 41.33
CA ARG A 280 27.09 14.42 42.24
C ARG A 280 25.90 13.68 42.87
N PRO A 281 25.65 12.40 42.54
CA PRO A 281 24.61 11.61 43.19
C PRO A 281 24.90 11.47 44.69
N ARG A 282 23.87 11.57 45.55
CA ARG A 282 24.03 11.45 47.02
C ARG A 282 23.98 10.01 47.51
N ARG A 283 23.47 9.08 46.70
CA ARG A 283 23.41 7.63 46.94
C ARG A 283 23.68 6.88 45.62
N PRO A 284 24.13 5.61 45.66
CA PRO A 284 24.22 4.78 44.46
C PRO A 284 22.85 4.69 43.75
N GLY A 285 22.78 5.15 42.50
CA GLY A 285 21.53 5.21 41.73
C GLY A 285 21.57 6.24 40.59
N ALA A 286 20.55 6.23 39.74
CA ALA A 286 20.42 7.19 38.64
C ALA A 286 19.80 8.51 39.13
N ALA A 287 20.42 9.63 38.80
CA ALA A 287 19.83 10.96 38.95
C ALA A 287 19.77 11.63 37.58
N ALA A 288 18.67 12.33 37.30
CA ALA A 288 18.46 12.98 36.02
C ALA A 288 17.86 14.37 36.18
N MET A 289 18.18 15.24 35.23
CA MET A 289 17.49 16.51 35.04
C MET A 289 16.80 16.46 33.69
N ILE A 290 15.46 16.58 33.67
CA ILE A 290 14.64 16.46 32.46
C ILE A 290 13.99 17.80 32.11
N SER A 291 13.98 18.18 30.84
CA SER A 291 13.35 19.40 30.38
C SER A 291 11.83 19.35 30.57
N ARG A 292 11.24 20.47 30.99
CA ARG A 292 9.76 20.63 31.05
C ARG A 292 9.15 20.75 29.66
N ARG A 293 9.90 21.30 28.71
CA ARG A 293 9.53 21.37 27.29
C ARG A 293 9.85 20.04 26.61
N GLU A 294 8.95 19.60 25.74
CA GLU A 294 9.14 18.45 24.85
C GLU A 294 9.57 18.94 23.46
N PHE A 295 10.41 18.17 22.78
CA PHE A 295 10.94 18.49 21.46
C PHE A 295 10.69 17.36 20.49
N ARG A 296 10.27 17.71 19.27
CA ARG A 296 10.00 16.74 18.20
C ARG A 296 11.15 16.66 17.20
N ARG A 297 11.74 17.80 16.84
CA ARG A 297 12.89 17.90 15.94
C ARG A 297 13.80 19.01 16.42
N PHE A 298 15.06 18.70 16.71
CA PHE A 298 15.98 19.66 17.30
C PHE A 298 17.43 19.29 17.02
N ALA A 299 18.30 20.30 17.13
CA ALA A 299 19.74 20.14 17.16
C ALA A 299 20.18 20.60 18.54
N LEU A 300 20.83 19.70 19.25
CA LEU A 300 21.43 19.98 20.54
C LEU A 300 22.93 20.03 20.36
N ARG A 301 23.56 21.11 20.81
CA ARG A 301 25.00 21.31 20.79
C ARG A 301 25.50 21.37 22.23
N VAL A 302 26.53 20.59 22.54
CA VAL A 302 27.08 20.49 23.90
C VAL A 302 28.60 20.43 23.85
N ARG A 303 29.28 21.19 24.71
CA ARG A 303 30.72 20.99 24.97
C ARG A 303 30.91 20.14 26.22
N VAL A 304 31.67 19.06 26.09
CA VAL A 304 31.70 17.99 27.10
C VAL A 304 33.13 17.81 27.61
N THR A 305 33.32 17.81 28.94
CA THR A 305 34.57 17.28 29.51
C THR A 305 34.53 15.76 29.46
N PRO A 306 35.56 15.08 28.92
CA PRO A 306 35.71 13.64 29.07
C PRO A 306 36.04 13.33 30.54
N SER A 307 35.03 13.23 31.40
CA SER A 307 35.21 12.77 32.79
C SER A 307 35.20 11.23 32.85
N GLY A 308 35.95 10.63 33.78
CA GLY A 308 35.93 9.18 34.03
C GLY A 308 34.64 8.64 34.66
N VAL A 309 33.61 9.47 34.81
CA VAL A 309 32.31 9.12 35.41
C VAL A 309 31.27 8.95 34.31
N PRO A 310 30.47 7.86 34.30
CA PRO A 310 29.46 7.63 33.28
C PRO A 310 28.33 8.69 33.32
N ALA A 311 28.29 9.55 32.31
CA ALA A 311 27.24 10.53 32.08
C ALA A 311 26.62 10.35 30.68
N GLU A 312 25.36 10.73 30.53
CA GLU A 312 24.58 10.53 29.30
C GLU A 312 23.59 11.67 29.06
N ILE A 313 23.36 11.99 27.78
CA ILE A 313 22.19 12.77 27.34
C ILE A 313 21.12 11.77 26.90
N VAL A 314 19.91 11.91 27.40
CA VAL A 314 18.77 11.09 27.00
C VAL A 314 17.82 11.95 26.18
N VAL A 315 17.66 11.64 24.90
CA VAL A 315 16.70 12.28 24.01
C VAL A 315 15.43 11.45 23.91
N LEU A 316 14.29 12.12 23.66
CA LEU A 316 12.96 11.50 23.79
C LEU A 316 12.72 10.94 25.21
N ALA A 317 13.28 11.64 26.21
CA ALA A 317 13.27 11.23 27.61
C ALA A 317 11.86 11.28 28.20
N ARG A 318 11.55 10.26 29.00
CA ARG A 318 10.36 10.20 29.85
C ARG A 318 10.75 9.79 31.27
N PRO A 319 10.13 10.36 32.32
CA PRO A 319 10.35 9.92 33.69
C PRO A 319 9.98 8.44 33.84
N ASN A 320 10.79 7.68 34.55
CA ASN A 320 10.44 6.33 34.99
C ASN A 320 10.08 6.33 36.48
N GLY A 321 9.28 5.36 36.92
CA GLY A 321 8.78 5.27 38.30
C GLY A 321 9.87 5.07 39.38
N SER A 322 11.13 4.91 38.99
CA SER A 322 12.30 4.72 39.87
C SER A 322 13.17 5.98 40.03
N GLY A 323 12.71 7.15 39.56
CA GLY A 323 13.46 8.42 39.71
C GLY A 323 14.54 8.67 38.65
N GLY A 324 14.57 7.86 37.58
CA GLY A 324 15.42 8.06 36.40
C GLY A 324 14.61 8.38 35.15
N VAL A 325 15.24 8.28 33.98
CA VAL A 325 14.61 8.54 32.67
C VAL A 325 14.79 7.37 31.71
N SER A 326 13.81 7.17 30.84
CA SER A 326 13.87 6.26 29.68
C SER A 326 13.83 7.07 28.39
N GLY A 327 14.62 6.68 27.39
CA GLY A 327 14.70 7.34 26.08
C GLY A 327 15.92 6.83 25.33
N VAL A 328 16.29 7.50 24.23
CA VAL A 328 17.53 7.18 23.50
C VAL A 328 18.70 7.83 24.23
N ARG A 329 19.68 7.03 24.66
CA ARG A 329 20.84 7.52 25.42
C ARG A 329 21.98 7.84 24.47
N VAL A 330 22.66 8.95 24.73
CA VAL A 330 23.87 9.42 24.06
C VAL A 330 24.97 9.45 25.11
N ALA A 331 25.98 8.60 24.94
CA ALA A 331 27.06 8.49 25.90
C ALA A 331 27.98 9.72 25.90
N LEU A 332 28.45 10.13 27.10
CA LEU A 332 29.38 11.25 27.29
C LEU A 332 30.74 10.82 27.86
N GLY A 333 30.99 9.51 27.98
CA GLY A 333 32.22 8.99 28.54
C GLY A 333 33.40 9.16 27.58
N ALA A 334 34.62 9.25 28.14
CA ALA A 334 35.84 9.45 27.36
C ALA A 334 36.10 8.36 26.29
N GLU A 335 35.60 7.13 26.51
CA GLU A 335 35.81 5.99 25.62
C GLU A 335 34.67 5.78 24.59
N ASN A 336 33.49 6.39 24.83
CA ASN A 336 32.27 6.14 24.07
C ASN A 336 31.47 7.42 23.74
N LEU A 337 32.09 8.59 23.81
CA LEU A 337 31.46 9.89 23.52
C LEU A 337 30.68 9.85 22.20
N GLY A 338 29.40 10.18 22.26
CA GLY A 338 28.50 10.24 21.11
C GLY A 338 27.84 8.91 20.71
N GLN A 339 28.15 7.76 21.31
CA GLN A 339 27.49 6.49 20.97
C GLN A 339 26.02 6.45 21.42
N LEU A 340 25.16 5.83 20.59
CA LEU A 340 23.73 5.73 20.83
C LEU A 340 23.34 4.39 21.47
N GLU A 341 22.47 4.46 22.49
CA GLU A 341 21.72 3.31 23.00
C GLU A 341 20.22 3.54 22.81
N VAL A 342 19.62 2.81 21.85
CA VAL A 342 18.21 2.96 21.49
C VAL A 342 17.37 1.84 22.12
N PRO A 343 16.35 2.16 22.93
CA PRO A 343 15.44 1.16 23.46
C PRO A 343 14.73 0.37 22.34
N PRO A 344 14.49 -0.96 22.50
CA PRO A 344 13.83 -1.78 21.48
C PRO A 344 12.43 -1.31 21.09
N THR A 345 11.75 -0.55 21.96
CA THR A 345 10.44 0.04 21.72
C THR A 345 10.48 1.24 20.76
N LEU A 346 11.65 1.83 20.54
CA LEU A 346 11.86 2.99 19.67
C LEU A 346 12.57 2.64 18.36
N LEU A 347 13.05 1.40 18.18
CA LEU A 347 13.73 0.97 16.95
C LEU A 347 12.77 0.76 15.77
N SER A 348 13.13 1.33 14.62
CA SER A 348 12.50 1.05 13.32
C SER A 348 12.67 -0.43 12.94
N ARG A 349 11.58 -1.11 12.54
CA ARG A 349 11.61 -2.54 12.12
C ARG A 349 12.28 -2.78 10.75
N ARG A 350 12.84 -1.75 10.09
CA ARG A 350 13.45 -1.88 8.75
C ARG A 350 14.92 -2.33 8.72
N GLY A 351 15.57 -2.53 9.87
CA GLY A 351 16.92 -3.11 9.92
C GLY A 351 16.91 -4.64 9.74
N GLY A 352 17.06 -5.11 8.50
CA GLY A 352 17.33 -6.52 8.22
C GLY A 352 18.64 -7.00 8.85
N SER A 353 18.58 -8.17 9.49
CA SER A 353 19.72 -9.05 9.85
C SER A 353 20.52 -8.83 11.15
N HIS A 354 19.92 -8.54 12.31
CA HIS A 354 20.57 -8.87 13.61
C HIS A 354 19.64 -9.51 14.66
N ARG A 355 18.85 -10.53 14.27
CA ARG A 355 18.22 -11.47 15.23
C ARG A 355 19.12 -12.68 15.52
N ARG A 356 20.37 -12.44 15.95
CA ARG A 356 21.25 -13.50 16.51
C ARG A 356 22.13 -13.05 17.68
N HIS A 357 21.73 -12.06 18.48
CA HIS A 357 22.41 -11.76 19.75
C HIS A 357 21.40 -11.41 20.86
N ARG A 358 20.58 -12.39 21.28
CA ARG A 358 19.70 -12.25 22.47
C ARG A 358 20.15 -13.06 23.68
N ARG A 359 21.40 -13.52 23.70
CA ARG A 359 22.10 -14.03 24.90
C ARG A 359 23.51 -13.45 24.96
N ARG A 360 23.64 -12.15 25.19
CA ARG A 360 24.88 -11.45 25.60
C ARG A 360 24.65 -9.96 25.94
N LEU A 361 23.49 -9.60 26.49
CA LEU A 361 23.17 -8.22 26.90
C LEU A 361 23.63 -7.89 28.33
N ASP A 362 24.78 -8.45 28.74
CA ASP A 362 25.46 -8.10 30.01
C ASP A 362 26.91 -7.63 29.78
N ARG A 363 27.25 -7.18 28.57
CA ARG A 363 28.52 -6.46 28.33
C ARG A 363 28.33 -5.28 27.37
N PRO A 364 28.95 -4.13 27.64
CA PRO A 364 28.85 -2.95 26.79
C PRO A 364 29.60 -3.19 25.49
N GLY A 365 28.99 -2.76 24.37
CA GLY A 365 29.59 -2.77 23.04
C GLY A 365 28.92 -3.77 22.09
N HIS A 366 28.03 -3.26 21.23
CA HIS A 366 27.90 -3.60 19.80
C HIS A 366 26.58 -3.03 19.23
N GLY A 367 26.56 -1.71 19.01
CA GLY A 367 25.82 -1.07 17.92
C GLY A 367 26.68 -1.06 16.64
N ALA A 368 26.13 -0.61 15.51
CA ALA A 368 26.75 -0.66 14.18
C ALA A 368 28.27 -0.37 14.17
N VAL A 369 29.03 -1.13 13.38
CA VAL A 369 30.47 -0.92 13.23
C VAL A 369 30.68 0.45 12.59
N ALA A 370 31.01 1.46 13.41
CA ALA A 370 31.54 2.73 12.95
C ALA A 370 32.65 2.48 11.92
N SER A 371 32.68 3.25 10.83
CA SER A 371 33.74 3.17 9.84
C SER A 371 35.10 3.32 10.53
N ARG A 372 36.15 2.75 9.94
CA ARG A 372 37.52 2.89 10.46
C ARG A 372 37.87 4.37 10.68
N ASP A 373 37.42 5.23 9.77
CA ASP A 373 37.59 6.69 9.84
C ASP A 373 36.88 7.32 11.05
N ALA A 374 35.67 6.88 11.40
CA ALA A 374 34.96 7.35 12.59
C ALA A 374 35.63 6.87 13.90
N ARG A 375 36.27 5.71 13.90
CA ARG A 375 37.08 5.22 15.04
C ARG A 375 38.41 5.97 15.17
N GLU A 376 39.03 6.33 14.04
CA GLU A 376 40.27 7.11 13.99
C GLU A 376 40.00 8.59 14.34
N ALA A 377 38.86 9.15 13.98
CA ALA A 377 38.39 10.48 14.41
C ALA A 377 38.13 10.56 15.92
N ALA A 378 37.40 9.58 16.46
CA ALA A 378 37.20 9.44 17.89
C ALA A 378 38.51 9.13 18.64
N ALA A 379 39.57 8.68 17.96
CA ALA A 379 40.91 8.53 18.50
C ALA A 379 41.79 9.79 18.33
N GLY A 380 41.59 10.58 17.29
CA GLY A 380 42.25 11.88 17.08
C GLY A 380 41.81 12.91 18.11
N ALA A 381 40.52 12.94 18.45
CA ALA A 381 40.00 13.73 19.57
C ALA A 381 40.60 13.31 20.94
N ARG A 382 41.09 12.07 21.10
CA ARG A 382 41.82 11.62 22.31
C ARG A 382 43.19 12.28 22.45
N GLY A 383 43.80 12.73 21.35
CA GLY A 383 45.08 13.45 21.36
C GLY A 383 44.94 14.94 21.69
N ALA A 384 43.79 15.55 21.38
CA ALA A 384 43.53 16.98 21.58
C ALA A 384 43.01 17.34 22.99
N ALA A 385 42.57 16.34 23.79
CA ALA A 385 42.13 16.53 25.17
C ALA A 385 43.25 16.96 26.16
N ALA A 386 44.46 17.23 25.66
CA ALA A 386 45.60 17.77 26.39
C ALA A 386 46.02 19.17 25.86
N GLY A 387 45.06 19.99 25.41
CA GLY A 387 45.27 21.43 25.21
C GLY A 387 45.59 22.13 26.54
N THR A 388 46.66 22.91 26.57
CA THR A 388 47.35 23.38 27.79
C THR A 388 46.74 24.60 28.49
N ASP A 389 45.58 25.13 28.07
CA ASP A 389 44.99 26.35 28.66
C ASP A 389 43.77 26.13 29.57
N GLY A 390 43.14 24.95 29.54
CA GLY A 390 41.96 24.62 30.35
C GLY A 390 40.68 25.38 30.00
N SER A 391 40.61 26.08 28.86
CA SER A 391 39.42 26.83 28.44
C SER A 391 38.31 25.91 27.92
N ILE A 392 37.04 26.29 28.12
CA ILE A 392 35.87 25.52 27.64
C ILE A 392 35.88 25.38 26.10
N GLU A 393 36.49 26.34 25.40
CA GLU A 393 36.62 26.32 23.93
C GLU A 393 37.57 25.23 23.40
N SER A 394 38.39 24.64 24.26
CA SER A 394 39.24 23.49 23.93
C SER A 394 38.53 22.13 24.07
N TRP A 395 37.30 22.10 24.61
CA TRP A 395 36.57 20.84 24.85
C TRP A 395 35.87 20.32 23.58
N PRO A 396 35.77 18.99 23.41
CA PRO A 396 35.04 18.37 22.30
C PRO A 396 33.59 18.86 22.19
N ARG A 397 33.16 19.17 20.97
CA ARG A 397 31.78 19.58 20.65
C ARG A 397 30.96 18.37 20.23
N LEU A 398 29.95 17.99 21.00
CA LEU A 398 28.96 16.98 20.67
C LEU A 398 27.70 17.65 20.11
N ASP A 399 27.33 17.35 18.87
CA ASP A 399 26.06 17.73 18.26
C ASP A 399 25.13 16.50 18.19
N VAL A 400 23.90 16.62 18.70
CA VAL A 400 22.85 15.59 18.61
C VAL A 400 21.72 16.14 17.75
N ILE A 401 21.48 15.49 16.61
CA ILE A 401 20.44 15.87 15.65
C ILE A 401 19.31 14.86 15.74
N ALA A 402 18.14 15.32 16.19
CA ALA A 402 16.92 14.53 16.27
C ALA A 402 15.91 14.98 15.20
N THR A 403 15.46 14.03 14.38
CA THR A 403 14.43 14.22 13.35
C THR A 403 13.23 13.30 13.62
N ALA A 404 12.17 13.41 12.82
CA ALA A 404 10.97 12.57 12.96
C ALA A 404 11.21 11.06 12.70
N GLY A 405 12.39 10.63 12.24
CA GLY A 405 12.66 9.21 12.00
C GLY A 405 14.08 8.76 12.29
N ARG A 406 14.95 9.67 12.74
CA ARG A 406 16.38 9.41 12.92
C ARG A 406 16.97 10.28 14.00
N ILE A 407 17.88 9.71 14.78
CA ILE A 407 18.79 10.43 15.67
C ILE A 407 20.21 10.19 15.19
N ALA A 408 21.02 11.24 15.09
CA ALA A 408 22.42 11.17 14.72
C ALA A 408 23.27 12.02 15.67
N THR A 409 24.48 11.58 15.94
CA THR A 409 25.44 12.23 16.84
C THR A 409 26.73 12.53 16.11
N TYR A 410 27.28 13.71 16.38
CA TYR A 410 28.51 14.17 15.77
C TYR A 410 29.45 14.70 16.84
N VAL A 411 30.73 14.37 16.76
CA VAL A 411 31.78 14.92 17.63
C VAL A 411 32.71 15.75 16.76
N ASP A 412 32.87 17.02 17.10
CA ASP A 412 33.56 18.03 16.31
C ASP A 412 33.08 18.02 14.84
N ALA A 413 31.76 17.84 14.70
CA ALA A 413 31.00 17.66 13.46
C ALA A 413 31.37 16.48 12.55
N GLN A 414 32.10 15.49 13.07
CA GLN A 414 32.20 14.18 12.42
C GLN A 414 31.14 13.22 12.96
N LEU A 415 30.44 12.53 12.06
CA LEU A 415 29.39 11.57 12.43
C LEU A 415 29.99 10.41 13.26
N VAL A 416 29.51 10.25 14.49
CA VAL A 416 29.95 9.17 15.40
C VAL A 416 28.99 7.99 15.35
N ASP A 417 27.68 8.26 15.45
CA ASP A 417 26.65 7.22 15.45
C ASP A 417 25.32 7.76 14.89
N SER A 418 24.49 6.87 14.35
CA SER A 418 23.12 7.23 13.98
C SER A 418 22.20 6.02 14.02
N SER A 419 20.94 6.25 14.36
CA SER A 419 19.94 5.19 14.43
C SER A 419 18.58 5.68 13.93
N GLU A 420 17.88 4.82 13.18
CA GLU A 420 16.48 5.03 12.85
C GLU A 420 15.59 4.78 14.05
N VAL A 421 14.68 5.72 14.31
CA VAL A 421 13.70 5.61 15.37
C VAL A 421 12.28 5.69 14.81
N VAL A 422 11.35 4.93 15.39
CA VAL A 422 9.92 5.04 15.05
C VAL A 422 9.47 6.45 15.44
N ASP A 423 8.79 7.15 14.51
CA ASP A 423 8.35 8.55 14.66
C ASP A 423 7.83 8.81 16.07
N ALA A 424 8.69 9.40 16.89
CA ALA A 424 8.43 9.65 18.28
C ALA A 424 7.64 10.95 18.32
N ARG A 425 6.51 10.94 19.04
CA ARG A 425 5.56 12.05 19.22
C ARG A 425 6.15 13.30 19.91
N GLY A 426 7.45 13.54 19.79
CA GLY A 426 8.24 14.40 20.65
C GLY A 426 8.54 13.76 22.00
N GLY A 427 9.53 14.31 22.69
CA GLY A 427 9.83 13.99 24.08
C GLY A 427 10.83 14.97 24.67
N SER A 428 10.96 14.96 26.00
CA SER A 428 11.91 15.84 26.69
C SER A 428 13.37 15.47 26.35
N VAL A 429 14.29 16.39 26.60
CA VAL A 429 15.72 16.07 26.69
C VAL A 429 16.05 15.95 28.18
N ALA A 430 16.83 14.95 28.55
CA ALA A 430 17.31 14.78 29.91
C ALA A 430 18.83 14.63 29.95
N VAL A 431 19.44 15.13 31.01
CA VAL A 431 20.83 14.84 31.37
C VAL A 431 20.79 13.84 32.51
N SER A 432 21.43 12.69 32.36
CA SER A 432 21.46 11.60 33.34
C SER A 432 22.89 11.25 33.73
N VAL A 433 23.13 10.98 35.01
CA VAL A 433 24.43 10.48 35.50
C VAL A 433 24.23 9.18 36.27
N LEU A 434 25.12 8.23 35.99
CA LEU A 434 25.15 6.89 36.57
C LEU A 434 26.42 6.75 37.40
N GLY A 435 26.30 6.68 38.74
CA GLY A 435 27.48 6.56 39.59
C GLY A 435 27.21 6.20 41.04
N ASP A 436 28.26 5.69 41.67
CA ASP A 436 28.40 5.23 43.06
C ASP A 436 28.92 6.31 44.03
N GLY A 437 28.95 7.59 43.60
CA GLY A 437 28.95 8.76 44.49
C GLY A 437 30.27 9.52 44.67
N ALA A 438 31.35 9.19 43.94
CA ALA A 438 32.69 9.72 44.23
C ALA A 438 33.24 10.85 43.33
N ALA A 439 32.70 11.12 42.13
CA ALA A 439 33.32 12.08 41.19
C ALA A 439 32.32 13.01 40.48
N TRP A 440 32.81 14.19 40.07
CA TRP A 440 32.06 15.23 39.36
C TRP A 440 32.14 15.01 37.84
N SER A 441 31.00 15.01 37.15
CA SER A 441 30.92 15.17 35.70
C SER A 441 30.54 16.60 35.36
N GLY A 442 31.30 17.26 34.47
CA GLY A 442 31.04 18.63 34.04
C GLY A 442 30.48 18.72 32.62
N LEU A 443 29.30 19.32 32.48
CA LEU A 443 28.73 19.72 31.18
C LEU A 443 28.84 21.23 31.03
N ALA A 444 29.42 21.73 29.94
CA ALA A 444 29.44 23.16 29.63
C ALA A 444 28.69 23.47 28.33
N GLN A 445 28.17 24.70 28.25
CA GLN A 445 27.61 25.29 27.01
C GLN A 445 26.65 24.33 26.27
N LEU A 446 25.54 23.97 26.92
CA LEU A 446 24.46 23.26 26.27
C LEU A 446 23.56 24.27 25.57
N GLU A 447 23.61 24.23 24.25
CA GLU A 447 22.87 25.10 23.34
C GLU A 447 21.87 24.26 22.55
N LEU A 448 20.69 24.82 22.33
CA LEU A 448 19.62 24.15 21.60
C LEU A 448 19.14 25.04 20.46
N ALA A 449 18.99 24.45 19.29
CA ALA A 449 18.22 25.02 18.20
C ALA A 449 17.01 24.12 17.95
N ASP A 450 15.81 24.64 18.23
CA ASP A 450 14.56 24.01 17.82
C ASP A 450 14.29 24.32 16.35
N PHE A 451 13.81 23.33 15.61
CA PHE A 451 13.37 23.49 14.23
C PHE A 451 12.02 22.81 14.03
N GLU A 452 10.97 23.46 14.54
CA GLU A 452 9.61 23.24 14.07
C GLU A 452 9.41 23.89 12.68
N PRO A 453 8.50 23.38 11.83
CA PRO A 453 8.58 23.63 10.41
C PRO A 453 8.08 25.02 10.07
N GLU A 454 8.90 25.80 9.37
CA GLU A 454 8.36 26.55 8.24
C GLU A 454 8.87 25.92 6.94
N PHE A 455 7.91 25.33 6.23
CA PHE A 455 7.89 25.06 4.81
C PHE A 455 8.95 24.11 4.23
N ASP A 456 8.85 22.77 4.40
CA ASP A 456 9.02 21.95 3.18
C ASP A 456 7.91 22.46 2.23
N PRO A 457 8.11 22.75 0.93
CA PRO A 457 6.98 22.89 0.03
C PRO A 457 6.36 21.50 -0.05
N GLU A 458 5.51 21.24 0.95
CA GLU A 458 4.40 20.33 0.93
C GLU A 458 3.86 20.34 -0.51
N PRO A 459 3.76 19.18 -1.18
CA PRO A 459 3.11 19.10 -2.49
C PRO A 459 1.91 20.04 -2.52
N SER A 460 1.68 20.83 -3.57
CA SER A 460 0.71 21.94 -3.54
C SER A 460 -0.67 21.62 -2.93
N TRP A 461 -1.10 20.36 -2.99
CA TRP A 461 -2.31 19.82 -2.36
C TRP A 461 -2.27 19.64 -0.83
N ARG A 462 -1.10 19.68 -0.20
CA ARG A 462 -0.89 19.59 1.25
C ARG A 462 -0.97 20.97 1.95
N GLY A 463 -1.23 22.04 1.20
CA GLY A 463 -1.74 23.29 1.78
C GLY A 463 -3.07 23.11 2.50
N ALA A 464 -3.71 24.20 2.93
CA ALA A 464 -5.01 24.13 3.60
C ALA A 464 -6.07 23.50 2.68
N LEU A 465 -6.27 22.18 2.81
CA LEU A 465 -7.34 21.45 2.14
C LEU A 465 -8.67 21.94 2.67
N ASP A 466 -9.59 22.23 1.75
CA ASP A 466 -10.95 22.61 2.12
C ASP A 466 -11.56 21.62 3.11
N ASN A 467 -12.36 22.12 4.05
CA ASN A 467 -13.16 21.24 4.89
C ASN A 467 -14.07 20.39 3.99
N ALA A 468 -14.27 19.11 4.35
CA ALA A 468 -15.25 18.25 3.69
C ALA A 468 -16.48 18.10 4.59
N PRO A 469 -17.41 19.08 4.60
CA PRO A 469 -18.62 19.00 5.41
C PRO A 469 -19.54 17.88 4.90
N ILE A 470 -20.40 17.41 5.78
CA ILE A 470 -21.49 16.49 5.42
C ILE A 470 -22.40 17.21 4.41
N GLN A 471 -22.54 16.64 3.22
CA GLN A 471 -23.43 17.17 2.18
C GLN A 471 -24.81 16.54 2.28
N ALA A 472 -25.85 17.31 1.97
CA ALA A 472 -27.18 16.74 1.72
C ALA A 472 -27.14 15.78 0.52
N PRO A 473 -28.00 14.74 0.46
CA PRO A 473 -27.98 13.74 -0.62
C PRO A 473 -28.03 14.35 -2.03
N SER A 474 -28.82 15.42 -2.23
CA SER A 474 -28.92 16.11 -3.52
C SER A 474 -27.62 16.82 -3.94
N ARG A 475 -26.86 17.37 -2.99
CA ARG A 475 -25.54 17.99 -3.26
C ARG A 475 -24.48 16.94 -3.53
N SER A 476 -24.48 15.84 -2.77
CA SER A 476 -23.57 14.73 -3.01
C SER A 476 -23.81 14.09 -4.38
N LEU A 477 -25.10 13.91 -4.76
CA LEU A 477 -25.47 13.47 -6.11
C LEU A 477 -24.96 14.44 -7.20
N ALA A 478 -25.08 15.75 -6.99
CA ALA A 478 -24.61 16.75 -7.94
C ALA A 478 -23.06 16.80 -8.07
N ALA A 479 -22.33 16.28 -7.07
CA ALA A 479 -20.88 16.15 -7.10
C ALA A 479 -20.39 14.94 -7.92
N ILE A 480 -21.29 14.05 -8.33
CA ILE A 480 -20.95 12.85 -9.11
C ILE A 480 -20.90 13.17 -10.61
N ARG A 481 -19.77 12.86 -11.22
CA ARG A 481 -19.55 12.85 -12.68
C ARG A 481 -19.60 11.42 -13.18
N VAL A 482 -20.43 11.13 -14.17
CA VAL A 482 -20.60 9.78 -14.76
C VAL A 482 -20.31 9.80 -16.27
N ALA A 483 -19.91 8.67 -16.84
CA ALA A 483 -19.61 8.54 -18.27
C ALA A 483 -20.71 9.14 -19.19
N PRO A 484 -20.35 9.72 -20.35
CA PRO A 484 -21.31 10.25 -21.30
C PRO A 484 -22.37 9.22 -21.70
N GLY A 485 -23.62 9.67 -21.87
CA GLY A 485 -24.75 8.79 -22.18
C GLY A 485 -25.40 8.14 -20.95
N PHE A 486 -24.92 8.45 -19.73
CA PHE A 486 -25.50 7.98 -18.48
C PHE A 486 -25.92 9.13 -17.57
N ARG A 487 -26.83 8.82 -16.64
CA ARG A 487 -27.20 9.68 -15.52
C ARG A 487 -27.28 8.86 -14.24
N VAL A 488 -27.08 9.53 -13.11
CA VAL A 488 -27.15 8.93 -11.77
C VAL A 488 -28.45 9.37 -11.09
N GLU A 489 -29.15 8.42 -10.48
CA GLU A 489 -30.35 8.62 -9.67
C GLU A 489 -30.04 8.27 -8.22
N LEU A 490 -30.59 9.02 -7.27
CA LEU A 490 -30.60 8.63 -5.85
C LEU A 490 -31.73 7.63 -5.62
N VAL A 491 -31.40 6.44 -5.10
CA VAL A 491 -32.37 5.36 -4.84
C VAL A 491 -32.80 5.34 -3.38
N ALA A 492 -31.84 5.50 -2.48
CA ALA A 492 -32.07 5.54 -1.04
C ALA A 492 -31.00 6.41 -0.39
N ALA A 493 -31.41 7.16 0.63
CA ALA A 493 -30.53 7.92 1.50
C ALA A 493 -31.06 7.82 2.93
N GLU A 494 -30.34 8.42 3.87
CA GLU A 494 -30.78 8.61 5.24
C GLU A 494 -32.19 9.25 5.33
N PRO A 495 -33.10 8.76 6.21
CA PRO A 495 -32.93 7.66 7.18
C PRO A 495 -33.30 6.26 6.64
N THR A 496 -33.68 6.14 5.37
CA THR A 496 -34.14 4.86 4.76
C THR A 496 -33.01 3.82 4.72
N VAL A 497 -31.78 4.26 4.46
CA VAL A 497 -30.57 3.44 4.51
C VAL A 497 -29.50 4.16 5.35
N VAL A 498 -28.67 3.40 6.04
CA VAL A 498 -27.58 3.90 6.90
C VAL A 498 -26.32 3.08 6.67
N ASP A 499 -25.21 3.71 6.30
CA ASP A 499 -23.88 3.10 6.14
C ASP A 499 -23.90 1.72 5.43
N PRO A 500 -24.40 1.66 4.17
CA PRO A 500 -24.51 0.41 3.45
C PRO A 500 -23.12 -0.16 3.14
N VAL A 501 -22.91 -1.44 3.43
CA VAL A 501 -21.64 -2.15 3.15
C VAL A 501 -21.78 -3.25 2.11
N ALA A 502 -23.00 -3.75 1.88
CA ALA A 502 -23.30 -4.65 0.79
C ALA A 502 -24.78 -4.55 0.40
N LEU A 503 -25.09 -4.73 -0.88
CA LEU A 503 -26.47 -4.84 -1.35
C LEU A 503 -26.67 -6.02 -2.30
N ASP A 504 -27.90 -6.54 -2.34
CA ASP A 504 -28.28 -7.60 -3.26
C ASP A 504 -29.81 -7.66 -3.44
N TRP A 505 -30.25 -8.43 -4.42
CA TRP A 505 -31.66 -8.51 -4.82
C TRP A 505 -32.20 -9.90 -4.57
N ASP A 506 -33.32 -10.00 -3.86
CA ASP A 506 -33.98 -11.29 -3.70
C ASP A 506 -34.75 -11.72 -4.94
N HIS A 507 -35.26 -12.94 -4.92
CA HIS A 507 -35.99 -13.56 -6.01
C HIS A 507 -37.30 -12.86 -6.41
N ASP A 508 -37.81 -11.95 -5.59
CA ASP A 508 -38.99 -11.13 -5.86
C ASP A 508 -38.60 -9.72 -6.35
N GLY A 509 -37.30 -9.47 -6.58
CA GLY A 509 -36.79 -8.17 -7.03
C GLY A 509 -36.74 -7.11 -5.94
N ARG A 510 -36.75 -7.51 -4.66
CA ARG A 510 -36.65 -6.58 -3.52
C ARG A 510 -35.20 -6.28 -3.21
N LEU A 511 -34.88 -5.02 -2.89
CA LEU A 511 -33.55 -4.59 -2.49
C LEU A 511 -33.29 -4.96 -1.03
N TRP A 512 -32.18 -5.63 -0.78
CA TRP A 512 -31.67 -5.93 0.56
C TRP A 512 -30.33 -5.25 0.77
N VAL A 513 -30.13 -4.70 1.96
CA VAL A 513 -28.95 -3.90 2.29
C VAL A 513 -28.42 -4.37 3.63
N LEU A 514 -27.11 -4.64 3.66
CA LEU A 514 -26.37 -4.88 4.89
C LEU A 514 -25.75 -3.56 5.33
N GLU A 515 -26.05 -3.16 6.56
CA GLU A 515 -25.68 -1.89 7.16
C GLU A 515 -24.66 -2.13 8.28
N HIS A 516 -23.64 -1.28 8.37
CA HIS A 516 -22.64 -1.35 9.43
C HIS A 516 -22.29 0.05 9.96
N PRO A 517 -23.22 0.71 10.69
CA PRO A 517 -22.91 1.94 11.39
C PRO A 517 -21.82 1.67 12.44
N ARG A 518 -20.71 2.40 12.33
CA ARG A 518 -19.57 2.30 13.26
C ARG A 518 -19.60 3.42 14.29
N PRO A 519 -19.35 3.12 15.57
CA PRO A 519 -19.24 4.14 16.61
C PRO A 519 -18.26 5.26 16.23
N PRO A 520 -18.53 6.53 16.59
CA PRO A 520 -19.65 6.98 17.42
C PRO A 520 -21.01 7.17 16.70
N ALA A 521 -21.18 6.69 15.47
CA ALA A 521 -22.43 6.88 14.72
C ALA A 521 -23.62 6.18 15.41
N PRO A 522 -24.82 6.78 15.40
CA PRO A 522 -26.01 6.16 15.95
C PRO A 522 -26.45 4.96 15.09
N GLY A 523 -26.99 3.92 15.73
CA GLY A 523 -27.50 2.73 15.04
C GLY A 523 -26.76 1.46 15.42
N ARG A 524 -27.21 0.34 14.84
CA ARG A 524 -26.60 -0.99 15.05
C ARG A 524 -26.45 -1.68 13.70
N PRO A 525 -25.40 -2.50 13.51
CA PRO A 525 -25.28 -3.32 12.32
C PRO A 525 -26.51 -4.21 12.12
N ALA A 526 -27.04 -4.17 10.90
CA ALA A 526 -28.33 -4.75 10.57
C ALA A 526 -28.39 -5.22 9.12
N LEU A 527 -29.26 -6.20 8.86
CA LEU A 527 -29.73 -6.52 7.52
C LEU A 527 -31.13 -5.93 7.37
N VAL A 528 -31.31 -5.07 6.38
CA VAL A 528 -32.59 -4.42 6.08
C VAL A 528 -33.08 -4.78 4.69
N GLN A 529 -34.39 -4.73 4.51
CA GLN A 529 -35.06 -4.81 3.22
C GLN A 529 -35.68 -3.46 2.91
N LEU A 530 -35.44 -2.96 1.70
CA LEU A 530 -35.96 -1.71 1.20
C LEU A 530 -37.02 -1.96 0.12
N ARG A 531 -38.05 -1.14 0.11
CA ARG A 531 -39.16 -1.26 -0.84
C ARG A 531 -39.62 0.09 -1.37
N ASP A 532 -39.63 0.15 -2.68
CA ASP A 532 -40.33 1.09 -3.55
C ASP A 532 -41.82 0.67 -3.66
N ASN A 533 -42.73 1.52 -3.22
CA ASN A 533 -44.17 1.23 -3.12
C ASN A 533 -44.99 1.84 -4.27
N ASP A 534 -44.48 2.89 -4.89
CA ASP A 534 -45.12 3.63 -5.99
C ASP A 534 -44.43 3.45 -7.35
N ASP A 535 -43.38 2.61 -7.41
CA ASP A 535 -42.58 2.24 -8.58
C ASP A 535 -41.81 3.42 -9.17
N ASP A 536 -41.42 4.33 -8.29
CA ASP A 536 -40.72 5.55 -8.61
C ASP A 536 -39.18 5.37 -8.57
N GLY A 537 -38.65 4.17 -8.36
CA GLY A 537 -37.20 3.98 -8.32
C GLY A 537 -36.51 4.53 -7.07
N GLN A 538 -37.22 5.22 -6.18
CA GLN A 538 -36.77 5.54 -4.83
C GLN A 538 -37.39 4.55 -3.84
N MET A 539 -36.65 4.25 -2.77
CA MET A 539 -37.11 3.34 -1.73
C MET A 539 -37.89 4.11 -0.66
N ASP A 540 -39.17 3.80 -0.51
CA ASP A 540 -40.05 4.47 0.46
C ASP A 540 -40.00 3.86 1.86
N THR A 541 -39.83 2.55 1.93
CA THR A 541 -40.02 1.79 3.17
C THR A 541 -38.83 0.92 3.50
N ARG A 542 -38.48 0.94 4.79
CA ARG A 542 -37.40 0.19 5.42
C ARG A 542 -38.00 -0.83 6.38
N GLN A 543 -37.57 -2.09 6.28
CA GLN A 543 -37.85 -3.11 7.28
C GLN A 543 -36.56 -3.75 7.75
N VAL A 544 -36.33 -3.74 9.05
CA VAL A 544 -35.19 -4.43 9.65
C VAL A 544 -35.48 -5.91 9.76
N VAL A 545 -34.60 -6.74 9.20
CA VAL A 545 -34.76 -8.20 9.14
C VAL A 545 -33.89 -8.90 10.16
N ALA A 546 -32.64 -8.47 10.31
CA ALA A 546 -31.72 -8.96 11.33
C ALA A 546 -31.04 -7.79 12.03
N GLU A 547 -30.96 -7.85 13.37
CA GLU A 547 -30.25 -6.88 14.22
C GLU A 547 -29.30 -7.59 15.18
N GLY A 548 -28.45 -6.83 15.87
CA GLY A 548 -27.47 -7.40 16.81
C GLY A 548 -26.42 -8.23 16.10
N LEU A 549 -26.06 -7.80 14.89
CA LEU A 549 -24.84 -8.20 14.19
C LEU A 549 -23.67 -7.37 14.74
N HIS A 550 -22.45 -7.87 14.61
CA HIS A 550 -21.27 -7.20 15.14
C HIS A 550 -20.49 -6.41 14.09
N ALA A 551 -19.97 -7.09 13.07
CA ALA A 551 -19.22 -6.48 11.98
C ALA A 551 -19.49 -7.25 10.68
N PRO A 552 -20.73 -7.22 10.17
CA PRO A 552 -21.13 -8.07 9.08
C PRO A 552 -20.53 -7.58 7.76
N THR A 553 -20.13 -8.53 6.92
CA THR A 553 -19.34 -8.27 5.70
C THR A 553 -19.99 -8.78 4.42
N GLY A 554 -21.09 -9.53 4.53
CA GLY A 554 -21.83 -10.00 3.37
C GLY A 554 -23.05 -10.84 3.73
N PHE A 555 -23.93 -11.06 2.76
CA PHE A 555 -25.08 -11.94 2.87
C PHE A 555 -25.36 -12.61 1.52
N ALA A 556 -26.07 -13.74 1.54
CA ALA A 556 -26.49 -14.46 0.34
C ALA A 556 -27.84 -15.14 0.54
N PHE A 557 -28.62 -15.23 -0.52
CA PHE A 557 -29.89 -15.96 -0.52
C PHE A 557 -29.66 -17.46 -0.71
N VAL A 558 -30.33 -18.27 0.12
CA VAL A 558 -30.30 -19.74 0.02
C VAL A 558 -31.70 -20.31 0.08
N ALA A 559 -31.82 -21.61 -0.22
CA ALA A 559 -33.11 -22.30 -0.31
C ALA A 559 -33.99 -22.16 0.92
N ASP A 560 -33.37 -22.16 2.10
CA ASP A 560 -34.10 -22.15 3.37
C ASP A 560 -34.07 -20.78 4.05
N GLY A 561 -33.63 -19.69 3.41
CA GLY A 561 -33.60 -18.36 4.02
C GLY A 561 -32.49 -17.43 3.51
N VAL A 562 -31.96 -16.58 4.40
CA VAL A 562 -30.83 -15.68 4.11
C VAL A 562 -29.63 -16.08 4.97
N MET A 563 -28.46 -16.25 4.37
CA MET A 563 -27.21 -16.40 5.10
C MET A 563 -26.55 -15.04 5.32
N VAL A 564 -26.05 -14.79 6.52
CA VAL A 564 -25.35 -13.55 6.89
C VAL A 564 -23.96 -13.90 7.40
N LEU A 565 -22.93 -13.32 6.77
CA LEU A 565 -21.55 -13.41 7.19
C LEU A 565 -21.26 -12.25 8.15
N ASP A 566 -21.07 -12.60 9.42
CA ASP A 566 -20.73 -11.70 10.53
C ASP A 566 -19.50 -12.28 11.24
N PRO A 567 -18.30 -12.14 10.65
CA PRO A 567 -17.11 -12.87 11.07
C PRO A 567 -16.85 -12.76 12.59
N PRO A 568 -16.51 -13.88 13.26
CA PRO A 568 -16.19 -15.17 12.66
C PRO A 568 -17.43 -16.05 12.42
N HIS A 569 -18.65 -15.52 12.61
CA HIS A 569 -19.89 -16.29 12.54
C HIS A 569 -20.54 -16.26 11.16
N LEU A 570 -21.08 -17.41 10.77
CA LEU A 570 -21.97 -17.54 9.62
C LEU A 570 -23.37 -17.90 10.12
N TRP A 571 -24.33 -17.01 9.93
CA TRP A 571 -25.71 -17.16 10.38
C TRP A 571 -26.62 -17.59 9.23
N LEU A 572 -27.65 -18.37 9.54
CA LEU A 572 -28.82 -18.60 8.68
C LEU A 572 -30.04 -17.98 9.34
N CYS A 573 -30.77 -17.15 8.60
CA CYS A 573 -32.07 -16.58 8.92
C CYS A 573 -33.17 -17.34 8.16
N PRO A 574 -33.80 -18.39 8.72
CA PRO A 574 -34.63 -19.28 7.92
C PRO A 574 -35.93 -18.62 7.41
N ARG A 575 -36.51 -17.72 8.22
CA ARG A 575 -37.79 -17.05 7.93
C ARG A 575 -37.64 -15.72 7.21
N ALA A 576 -36.41 -15.23 7.01
CA ALA A 576 -36.15 -13.90 6.47
C ALA A 576 -36.83 -13.66 5.11
N LEU A 577 -36.83 -14.64 4.21
CA LEU A 577 -37.45 -14.47 2.89
C LEU A 577 -38.99 -14.45 2.94
N ALA A 578 -39.60 -15.17 3.90
CA ALA A 578 -41.04 -15.35 4.00
C ALA A 578 -41.72 -14.27 4.85
N SER A 579 -41.11 -13.90 5.97
CA SER A 579 -41.70 -13.00 6.96
C SER A 579 -40.78 -11.86 7.39
N LEU A 580 -39.63 -11.67 6.74
CA LEU A 580 -38.68 -10.59 7.05
C LEU A 580 -38.28 -10.60 8.55
N ASP A 581 -38.07 -11.80 9.10
CA ASP A 581 -37.69 -12.05 10.50
C ASP A 581 -36.47 -12.98 10.56
N CYS A 582 -35.44 -12.58 11.30
CA CYS A 582 -34.23 -13.35 11.59
C CYS A 582 -33.97 -13.54 13.10
N ARG A 583 -34.99 -13.43 13.96
CA ARG A 583 -34.81 -13.67 15.40
C ARG A 583 -34.46 -15.12 15.73
N ASP A 584 -34.88 -16.08 14.90
CA ASP A 584 -34.57 -17.51 15.02
C ASP A 584 -33.28 -17.92 14.30
N ARG A 585 -32.33 -16.99 14.17
CA ARG A 585 -31.07 -17.25 13.45
C ARG A 585 -30.29 -18.42 14.05
N ARG A 586 -29.76 -19.26 13.16
CA ARG A 586 -28.93 -20.42 13.52
C ARG A 586 -27.50 -20.21 13.04
N ARG A 587 -26.51 -20.46 13.89
CA ARG A 587 -25.10 -20.48 13.48
C ARG A 587 -24.83 -21.73 12.65
N LEU A 588 -24.31 -21.55 11.44
CA LEU A 588 -23.93 -22.63 10.52
C LEU A 588 -22.46 -23.02 10.65
N GLY A 589 -21.59 -22.12 11.11
CA GLY A 589 -20.16 -22.41 11.24
C GLY A 589 -19.31 -21.21 11.64
N THR A 590 -18.00 -21.37 11.43
CA THR A 590 -16.97 -20.36 11.63
C THR A 590 -16.32 -20.02 10.28
N VAL A 591 -16.18 -18.74 9.96
CA VAL A 591 -15.57 -18.23 8.72
C VAL A 591 -14.52 -17.19 9.09
N GLY A 592 -13.32 -17.30 8.53
CA GLY A 592 -12.16 -16.49 8.93
C GLY A 592 -11.42 -17.02 10.17
N ASP A 593 -10.53 -16.20 10.71
CA ASP A 593 -9.78 -16.47 11.94
C ASP A 593 -10.67 -16.13 13.17
N PRO A 594 -11.07 -17.11 13.99
CA PRO A 594 -11.88 -16.84 15.18
C PRO A 594 -11.13 -16.11 16.29
N ASP A 595 -9.80 -16.21 16.34
CA ASP A 595 -8.98 -15.56 17.37
C ASP A 595 -8.70 -14.10 17.01
N ASN A 596 -8.77 -13.76 15.73
CA ASN A 596 -8.59 -12.40 15.25
C ASN A 596 -9.51 -12.05 14.06
N PRO A 597 -10.84 -11.98 14.29
CA PRO A 597 -11.82 -11.80 13.21
C PRO A 597 -11.74 -10.44 12.51
N HIS A 598 -10.97 -9.49 13.05
CA HIS A 598 -10.92 -8.10 12.56
C HIS A 598 -9.61 -7.73 11.85
N ARG A 599 -8.52 -8.49 12.00
CA ARG A 599 -7.23 -8.17 11.36
C ARG A 599 -7.30 -8.32 9.84
N ASP A 600 -7.94 -9.38 9.37
CA ASP A 600 -8.21 -9.67 7.94
C ASP A 600 -9.59 -10.32 7.77
N PRO A 601 -10.68 -9.53 7.91
CA PRO A 601 -12.02 -10.08 7.90
C PRO A 601 -12.34 -10.66 6.52
N PRO A 602 -12.96 -11.85 6.46
CA PRO A 602 -13.53 -12.38 5.23
C PRO A 602 -14.59 -11.42 4.64
N MET A 603 -14.57 -11.22 3.32
CA MET A 603 -15.36 -10.21 2.63
C MET A 603 -16.41 -10.81 1.69
N GLY A 604 -17.68 -10.46 1.91
CA GLY A 604 -18.78 -10.86 1.04
C GLY A 604 -19.18 -12.34 1.09
N LEU A 605 -20.33 -12.65 0.50
CA LEU A 605 -20.78 -14.01 0.18
C LEU A 605 -21.24 -14.00 -1.29
N THR A 606 -20.41 -14.50 -2.19
CA THR A 606 -20.71 -14.50 -3.63
C THR A 606 -21.10 -15.91 -4.08
N LEU A 607 -22.34 -16.09 -4.54
CA LEU A 607 -22.77 -17.37 -5.09
C LEU A 607 -22.28 -17.55 -6.53
N GLY A 608 -21.46 -18.57 -6.75
CA GLY A 608 -21.00 -18.99 -8.06
C GLY A 608 -22.08 -19.66 -8.91
N LEU A 609 -21.79 -19.75 -10.21
CA LEU A 609 -22.61 -20.51 -11.14
C LEU A 609 -22.66 -22.02 -10.78
N ASP A 610 -21.61 -22.50 -10.10
CA ASP A 610 -21.44 -23.86 -9.61
C ASP A 610 -22.20 -24.21 -8.32
N ASN A 611 -23.00 -23.28 -7.79
CA ASN A 611 -23.73 -23.34 -6.52
C ASN A 611 -22.85 -23.27 -5.26
N TRP A 612 -21.55 -23.00 -5.40
CA TRP A 612 -20.67 -22.72 -4.27
C TRP A 612 -20.73 -21.24 -3.88
N LEU A 613 -20.61 -20.98 -2.59
CA LEU A 613 -20.43 -19.64 -2.04
C LEU A 613 -18.93 -19.38 -1.85
N TYR A 614 -18.46 -18.30 -2.44
CA TYR A 614 -17.09 -17.82 -2.37
C TYR A 614 -17.02 -16.60 -1.46
N VAL A 615 -15.92 -16.49 -0.72
CA VAL A 615 -15.68 -15.44 0.28
C VAL A 615 -14.32 -14.82 0.00
N GLY A 616 -14.25 -13.49 -0.08
CA GLY A 616 -12.99 -12.76 -0.19
C GLY A 616 -12.18 -12.89 1.09
N GLN A 617 -10.87 -12.82 0.97
CA GLN A 617 -9.89 -13.01 2.05
C GLN A 617 -10.07 -14.32 2.83
N TRP A 618 -10.56 -15.39 2.19
CA TRP A 618 -10.69 -16.70 2.81
C TRP A 618 -10.45 -17.84 1.82
N GLY A 619 -9.47 -18.71 2.11
CA GLY A 619 -9.07 -19.84 1.26
C GLY A 619 -10.03 -21.03 1.28
N ARG A 620 -11.32 -20.81 1.56
CA ARG A 620 -12.35 -21.86 1.58
C ARG A 620 -13.63 -21.39 0.88
N ARG A 621 -14.35 -22.33 0.29
CA ARG A 621 -15.68 -22.15 -0.31
C ARG A 621 -16.72 -22.99 0.41
N LEU A 622 -17.98 -22.58 0.33
CA LEU A 622 -19.08 -23.21 1.07
C LEU A 622 -20.18 -23.71 0.14
N LEU A 623 -20.57 -24.97 0.28
CA LEU A 623 -21.75 -25.52 -0.39
C LEU A 623 -22.89 -25.62 0.62
N TYR A 624 -23.94 -24.86 0.39
CA TYR A 624 -25.14 -24.94 1.20
C TYR A 624 -25.93 -26.21 0.90
N HIS A 625 -26.45 -26.87 1.94
CA HIS A 625 -27.46 -27.91 1.82
C HIS A 625 -28.46 -27.80 2.96
N ARG A 626 -29.64 -28.44 2.81
CA ARG A 626 -30.61 -28.50 3.90
C ARG A 626 -29.94 -29.06 5.15
N GLY A 627 -29.93 -28.27 6.21
CA GLY A 627 -29.33 -28.64 7.50
C GLY A 627 -27.91 -28.13 7.78
N GLY A 628 -27.18 -27.55 6.81
CA GLY A 628 -25.82 -27.06 7.08
C GLY A 628 -25.04 -26.56 5.86
N VAL A 629 -23.74 -26.38 6.06
CA VAL A 629 -22.79 -26.02 5.00
C VAL A 629 -21.64 -27.03 4.98
N ARG A 630 -21.19 -27.38 3.78
CA ARG A 630 -19.95 -28.15 3.58
C ARG A 630 -18.86 -27.22 3.08
N GLY A 631 -17.71 -27.20 3.75
CA GLY A 631 -16.53 -26.45 3.31
C GLY A 631 -15.62 -27.26 2.39
N ASP A 632 -14.91 -26.58 1.51
CA ASP A 632 -13.88 -27.12 0.63
C ASP A 632 -12.78 -26.07 0.42
N ASP A 633 -11.55 -26.51 0.17
CA ASP A 633 -10.41 -25.59 0.00
C ASP A 633 -10.48 -24.89 -1.37
N THR A 634 -10.01 -23.65 -1.42
CA THR A 634 -9.95 -22.84 -2.64
C THR A 634 -8.85 -21.78 -2.53
N LEU A 635 -8.68 -20.95 -3.56
CA LEU A 635 -7.75 -19.82 -3.51
C LEU A 635 -8.24 -18.74 -2.56
N THR A 636 -7.31 -18.20 -1.76
CA THR A 636 -7.55 -16.95 -1.02
C THR A 636 -7.51 -15.80 -2.02
N ARG A 637 -8.66 -15.18 -2.26
CA ARG A 637 -8.80 -13.99 -3.11
C ARG A 637 -8.76 -12.75 -2.22
N GLY A 638 -8.31 -11.61 -2.72
CA GLY A 638 -8.08 -10.42 -1.88
C GLY A 638 -9.31 -9.93 -1.09
N ARG A 639 -9.13 -8.86 -0.33
CA ARG A 639 -10.13 -8.24 0.58
C ARG A 639 -11.27 -7.49 -0.16
N THR A 640 -11.85 -8.11 -1.18
CA THR A 640 -12.93 -7.56 -2.01
C THR A 640 -14.19 -8.42 -1.90
N ARG A 641 -15.34 -7.84 -2.21
CA ARG A 641 -16.50 -8.62 -2.67
C ARG A 641 -16.24 -9.08 -4.11
N LEU A 642 -16.38 -10.39 -4.37
CA LEU A 642 -16.12 -11.00 -5.68
C LEU A 642 -17.30 -10.80 -6.65
N ALA A 643 -17.00 -10.83 -7.94
CA ALA A 643 -17.99 -10.93 -9.02
C ALA A 643 -17.95 -12.30 -9.72
N VAL A 644 -19.05 -12.62 -10.43
CA VAL A 644 -19.17 -13.79 -11.30
C VAL A 644 -19.71 -13.33 -12.65
N ASP A 645 -19.09 -13.78 -13.75
CA ASP A 645 -19.59 -13.53 -15.11
C ASP A 645 -20.68 -14.55 -15.54
N ASP A 646 -21.03 -14.58 -16.82
CA ASP A 646 -21.97 -15.56 -17.37
C ASP A 646 -21.35 -16.95 -17.61
N ASP A 647 -20.02 -17.04 -17.68
CA ASP A 647 -19.27 -18.29 -17.83
C ASP A 647 -19.00 -18.97 -16.48
N GLY A 648 -19.19 -18.25 -15.38
CA GLY A 648 -18.95 -18.71 -14.01
C GLY A 648 -17.54 -18.40 -13.48
N ARG A 649 -16.76 -17.55 -14.16
CA ARG A 649 -15.43 -17.09 -13.71
C ARG A 649 -15.57 -16.12 -12.55
N LEU A 650 -14.60 -16.17 -11.63
CA LEU A 650 -14.55 -15.31 -10.46
C LEU A 650 -13.62 -14.12 -10.73
N TYR A 651 -14.08 -12.91 -10.39
CA TYR A 651 -13.32 -11.67 -10.51
C TYR A 651 -13.16 -11.00 -9.16
N TYR A 652 -11.98 -10.46 -8.88
CA TYR A 652 -11.64 -9.88 -7.59
C TYR A 652 -10.46 -8.90 -7.68
N GLY A 653 -10.35 -8.00 -6.71
CA GLY A 653 -9.17 -7.17 -6.48
C GLY A 653 -8.27 -7.69 -5.35
N GLY A 654 -7.07 -7.13 -5.23
CA GLY A 654 -6.08 -7.50 -4.20
C GLY A 654 -5.21 -8.72 -4.56
N GLY A 655 -5.33 -9.25 -5.79
CA GLY A 655 -4.43 -10.25 -6.39
C GLY A 655 -3.17 -9.61 -7.00
N PRO A 656 -2.50 -10.22 -8.00
CA PRO A 656 -1.36 -9.60 -8.70
C PRO A 656 -1.71 -8.27 -9.38
N GLY A 657 -2.99 -8.03 -9.65
CA GLY A 657 -3.56 -6.79 -10.14
C GLY A 657 -4.66 -6.24 -9.24
N TRP A 658 -5.13 -5.02 -9.48
CA TRP A 658 -6.36 -4.53 -8.82
C TRP A 658 -7.64 -5.05 -9.49
N LEU A 659 -7.55 -5.64 -10.69
CA LEU A 659 -8.54 -6.56 -11.24
C LEU A 659 -7.87 -7.87 -11.67
N THR A 660 -8.31 -8.98 -11.09
CA THR A 660 -7.82 -10.34 -11.37
C THR A 660 -9.00 -11.26 -11.67
N VAL A 661 -8.81 -12.24 -12.56
CA VAL A 661 -9.80 -13.26 -12.91
C VAL A 661 -9.25 -14.67 -12.69
N ASP A 662 -10.12 -15.58 -12.26
CA ASP A 662 -9.89 -17.02 -12.32
C ASP A 662 -10.33 -17.57 -13.70
N LEU A 663 -9.38 -17.87 -14.59
CA LEU A 663 -9.69 -18.47 -15.90
C LEU A 663 -10.12 -19.94 -15.81
N ALA A 664 -9.72 -20.62 -14.74
CA ALA A 664 -10.11 -21.99 -14.42
C ALA A 664 -10.52 -22.09 -12.94
N PRO A 665 -11.48 -22.96 -12.58
CA PRO A 665 -11.84 -23.17 -11.19
C PRO A 665 -10.63 -23.54 -10.32
N ALA A 666 -10.46 -22.77 -9.24
CA ALA A 666 -9.38 -22.91 -8.26
C ALA A 666 -9.16 -24.35 -7.73
N ALA A 667 -10.21 -25.16 -7.65
CA ALA A 667 -10.11 -26.55 -7.18
C ALA A 667 -9.17 -27.42 -8.04
N TYR A 668 -8.91 -27.02 -9.29
CA TYR A 668 -7.97 -27.72 -10.17
C TYR A 668 -6.51 -27.38 -9.88
N ALA A 669 -6.23 -26.17 -9.36
CA ALA A 669 -4.88 -25.74 -9.00
C ALA A 669 -4.29 -26.53 -7.81
N TRP A 670 -5.14 -27.23 -7.04
CA TRP A 670 -4.72 -28.01 -5.86
C TRP A 670 -4.57 -29.50 -6.12
N ARG A 671 -4.92 -30.01 -7.31
CA ARG A 671 -4.73 -31.42 -7.66
C ARG A 671 -3.24 -31.67 -7.95
N GLY A 672 -2.59 -32.52 -7.16
CA GLY A 672 -1.17 -32.84 -7.34
C GLY A 672 -0.16 -31.87 -6.75
N PHE A 673 -0.57 -30.95 -5.87
CA PHE A 673 0.35 -30.02 -5.20
C PHE A 673 0.33 -30.19 -3.68
N SER A 674 1.52 -30.23 -3.09
CA SER A 674 1.71 -29.89 -1.68
C SER A 674 1.26 -28.44 -1.46
N ALA A 675 0.62 -28.16 -0.32
CA ALA A 675 0.07 -26.86 0.06
C ALA A 675 1.08 -25.67 0.03
N SER A 676 2.34 -25.93 -0.30
CA SER A 676 3.46 -24.97 -0.29
C SER A 676 3.89 -24.48 -1.68
N ASP A 677 3.29 -24.96 -2.78
CA ASP A 677 3.73 -24.61 -4.14
C ASP A 677 2.82 -23.57 -4.82
N HIS A 678 3.00 -22.31 -4.43
CA HIS A 678 2.20 -21.16 -4.90
C HIS A 678 2.36 -20.80 -6.38
N ARG A 679 3.24 -21.46 -7.15
CA ARG A 679 3.60 -21.04 -8.52
C ARG A 679 2.69 -21.58 -9.63
N VAL A 680 1.95 -22.66 -9.40
CA VAL A 680 0.95 -23.16 -10.38
C VAL A 680 -0.43 -22.49 -10.20
N VAL A 681 -0.66 -21.89 -9.04
CA VAL A 681 -1.81 -21.00 -8.76
C VAL A 681 -1.92 -19.87 -9.79
N GLY A 682 -0.80 -19.33 -10.27
CA GLY A 682 -0.74 -18.30 -11.32
C GLY A 682 -1.17 -18.74 -12.72
N ALA A 683 -1.61 -20.00 -12.92
CA ALA A 683 -2.27 -20.43 -14.16
C ALA A 683 -3.76 -20.06 -14.19
N ALA A 684 -4.40 -20.03 -13.03
CA ALA A 684 -5.81 -19.69 -12.90
C ALA A 684 -5.98 -18.18 -12.68
N GLU A 685 -5.15 -17.57 -11.85
CA GLU A 685 -5.21 -16.14 -11.52
C GLU A 685 -4.49 -15.31 -12.59
N VAL A 686 -5.24 -14.56 -13.40
CA VAL A 686 -4.69 -13.65 -14.41
C VAL A 686 -4.96 -12.21 -14.00
N PRO A 687 -3.90 -11.39 -13.76
CA PRO A 687 -4.09 -9.96 -13.60
C PRO A 687 -4.58 -9.38 -14.92
N LEU A 688 -5.80 -8.87 -14.93
CA LEU A 688 -6.37 -8.19 -16.09
C LEU A 688 -5.90 -6.74 -16.13
N ILE A 689 -5.81 -6.10 -14.96
CA ILE A 689 -5.23 -4.78 -14.80
C ILE A 689 -4.12 -4.85 -13.75
N SER A 690 -2.91 -4.42 -14.12
CA SER A 690 -1.74 -4.43 -13.24
C SER A 690 -1.93 -3.53 -12.02
N ARG A 691 -1.25 -3.83 -10.91
CA ARG A 691 -1.19 -2.95 -9.73
C ARG A 691 -0.63 -1.57 -10.04
N ASP A 692 0.19 -1.47 -11.08
CA ASP A 692 0.81 -0.21 -11.48
C ASP A 692 -0.05 0.66 -12.40
N GLU A 693 -1.17 0.13 -12.89
CA GLU A 693 -2.10 0.89 -13.72
C GLU A 693 -2.70 2.05 -12.92
N PRO A 694 -2.69 3.28 -13.45
CA PRO A 694 -3.11 4.45 -12.71
C PRO A 694 -4.63 4.50 -12.47
N VAL A 695 -5.03 5.22 -11.41
CA VAL A 695 -6.45 5.53 -11.13
C VAL A 695 -6.73 6.99 -11.47
N PHE A 696 -7.79 7.26 -12.24
CA PHE A 696 -8.09 8.59 -12.76
C PHE A 696 -9.14 9.31 -11.90
N THR A 697 -8.69 9.81 -10.75
CA THR A 697 -9.53 10.54 -9.79
C THR A 697 -9.73 12.02 -10.18
N VAL A 698 -10.82 12.62 -9.70
CA VAL A 698 -11.23 14.01 -10.02
C VAL A 698 -10.96 15.01 -8.89
N ARG A 699 -10.29 14.57 -7.82
CA ARG A 699 -10.03 15.38 -6.64
C ARG A 699 -8.83 14.86 -5.86
N THR A 700 -8.29 15.70 -4.97
CA THR A 700 -7.27 15.27 -4.02
C THR A 700 -7.79 14.17 -3.07
N ASN A 701 -7.05 13.06 -2.96
CA ASN A 701 -7.36 11.90 -2.12
C ASN A 701 -6.49 11.88 -0.86
N SER A 702 -6.59 12.92 -0.03
CA SER A 702 -5.76 13.09 1.17
C SER A 702 -6.03 12.05 2.27
N LEU A 703 -7.19 11.38 2.27
CA LEU A 703 -7.60 10.40 3.29
C LEU A 703 -7.19 8.95 2.97
N VAL A 704 -6.17 8.78 2.14
CA VAL A 704 -5.61 7.47 1.78
C VAL A 704 -4.47 7.08 2.72
N ARG A 705 -4.40 5.79 3.10
CA ARG A 705 -3.27 5.26 3.88
C ARG A 705 -1.98 5.44 3.08
N GLY A 706 -0.99 6.10 3.68
CA GLY A 706 0.28 6.38 3.04
C GLY A 706 0.27 7.62 2.16
N ALA A 707 -0.78 8.45 2.14
CA ALA A 707 -0.83 9.68 1.34
C ALA A 707 0.37 10.62 1.56
N TRP A 708 1.00 10.58 2.73
CA TRP A 708 2.21 11.35 3.04
C TRP A 708 3.50 10.79 2.41
N ARG A 709 3.46 9.58 1.83
CA ARG A 709 4.60 8.93 1.18
C ARG A 709 4.66 9.30 -0.29
N ASP A 710 5.86 9.53 -0.78
CA ASP A 710 6.12 9.77 -2.20
C ASP A 710 5.66 8.56 -3.04
N GLY A 711 5.03 8.86 -4.18
CA GLY A 711 4.53 7.85 -5.12
C GLY A 711 3.12 7.31 -4.84
N VAL A 712 2.50 7.63 -3.68
CA VAL A 712 1.10 7.24 -3.42
C VAL A 712 0.11 8.20 -4.09
N LEU A 713 0.34 9.50 -3.93
CA LEU A 713 -0.40 10.55 -4.60
C LEU A 713 0.52 11.26 -5.61
N ASP A 714 -0.05 11.80 -6.67
CA ASP A 714 0.68 12.66 -7.60
C ASP A 714 0.84 14.11 -7.10
N GLU A 715 1.40 14.97 -7.93
CA GLU A 715 1.66 16.37 -7.60
C GLU A 715 0.39 17.21 -7.41
N ARG A 716 -0.76 16.72 -7.91
CA ARG A 716 -2.11 17.29 -7.73
C ARG A 716 -2.84 16.66 -6.53
N GLY A 717 -2.22 15.65 -5.90
CA GLY A 717 -2.79 14.93 -4.76
C GLY A 717 -3.79 13.85 -5.18
N HIS A 718 -3.80 13.49 -6.45
CA HIS A 718 -4.67 12.45 -6.99
C HIS A 718 -4.03 11.09 -6.76
N LEU A 719 -4.88 10.10 -6.48
CA LEU A 719 -4.44 8.74 -6.21
C LEU A 719 -3.75 8.13 -7.44
N ARG A 720 -2.48 7.75 -7.31
CA ARG A 720 -1.75 7.13 -8.43
C ARG A 720 -2.20 5.70 -8.68
N GLN A 721 -2.30 4.88 -7.66
CA GLN A 721 -2.61 3.45 -7.77
C GLN A 721 -3.76 3.07 -6.84
N ALA A 722 -4.54 2.06 -7.20
CA ALA A 722 -5.61 1.56 -6.34
C ALA A 722 -5.01 0.80 -5.14
N PRO A 723 -5.01 1.37 -3.91
CA PRO A 723 -4.39 0.70 -2.76
C PRO A 723 -5.21 -0.51 -2.32
N HIS A 724 -6.52 -0.47 -2.59
CA HIS A 724 -7.48 -1.50 -2.26
C HIS A 724 -8.73 -1.36 -3.11
N VAL A 725 -9.35 -2.49 -3.48
CA VAL A 725 -10.61 -2.59 -4.21
C VAL A 725 -11.67 -3.20 -3.30
N GLN A 726 -12.78 -2.51 -3.11
CA GLN A 726 -13.84 -2.92 -2.18
C GLN A 726 -14.76 -3.96 -2.81
N ALA A 727 -15.11 -3.76 -4.08
CA ALA A 727 -16.00 -4.64 -4.82
C ALA A 727 -15.71 -4.60 -6.31
N VAL A 728 -15.98 -5.73 -6.96
CA VAL A 728 -16.02 -5.87 -8.42
C VAL A 728 -17.43 -6.33 -8.81
N THR A 729 -17.92 -5.87 -9.95
CA THR A 729 -19.10 -6.42 -10.62
C THR A 729 -18.86 -6.56 -12.11
N ILE A 730 -19.23 -7.71 -12.68
CA ILE A 730 -19.34 -7.89 -14.12
C ILE A 730 -20.75 -7.51 -14.55
N TYR A 731 -20.87 -6.55 -15.48
CA TYR A 731 -22.16 -6.07 -15.92
C TYR A 731 -22.86 -7.12 -16.79
N ARG A 732 -23.95 -7.67 -16.25
CA ARG A 732 -24.79 -8.68 -16.92
C ARG A 732 -26.23 -8.19 -17.13
N GLY A 733 -26.43 -6.87 -17.02
CA GLY A 733 -27.70 -6.20 -17.21
C GLY A 733 -28.05 -6.06 -18.69
N HIS A 734 -29.24 -5.52 -18.97
CA HIS A 734 -29.78 -5.44 -20.33
C HIS A 734 -30.10 -4.03 -20.81
N THR A 735 -29.83 -3.01 -20.00
CA THR A 735 -30.18 -1.62 -20.30
C THR A 735 -29.01 -0.80 -20.81
N PHE A 736 -27.78 -1.11 -20.41
CA PHE A 736 -26.59 -0.45 -20.95
C PHE A 736 -26.36 -0.91 -22.40
N PRO A 737 -25.57 -0.17 -23.19
CA PRO A 737 -25.20 -0.57 -24.54
C PRO A 737 -24.68 -2.02 -24.59
N ALA A 738 -25.02 -2.74 -25.67
CA ALA A 738 -24.78 -4.18 -25.76
C ALA A 738 -23.30 -4.54 -25.65
N GLU A 739 -22.42 -3.66 -26.12
CA GLU A 739 -20.97 -3.81 -26.08
C GLU A 739 -20.36 -3.66 -24.69
N TRP A 740 -21.13 -3.23 -23.69
CA TRP A 740 -20.70 -3.12 -22.28
C TRP A 740 -21.08 -4.36 -21.47
N ARG A 741 -21.80 -5.31 -22.07
CA ARG A 741 -22.16 -6.57 -21.41
C ARG A 741 -20.92 -7.45 -21.28
N GLY A 742 -20.62 -7.84 -20.04
CA GLY A 742 -19.41 -8.55 -19.70
C GLY A 742 -18.27 -7.66 -19.21
N ASP A 743 -18.42 -6.33 -19.27
CA ASP A 743 -17.42 -5.41 -18.75
C ASP A 743 -17.42 -5.35 -17.22
N ALA A 744 -16.26 -5.06 -16.64
CA ALA A 744 -16.08 -4.98 -15.20
C ALA A 744 -16.21 -3.54 -14.69
N PHE A 745 -16.92 -3.39 -13.57
CA PHE A 745 -17.02 -2.16 -12.80
C PHE A 745 -16.40 -2.37 -11.42
N VAL A 746 -15.45 -1.52 -11.06
CA VAL A 746 -14.57 -1.72 -9.89
C VAL A 746 -14.70 -0.55 -8.93
N ALA A 747 -15.19 -0.79 -7.72
CA ALA A 747 -15.29 0.22 -6.67
C ALA A 747 -13.96 0.43 -5.98
N ILE A 748 -13.45 1.67 -6.02
CA ILE A 748 -12.21 2.11 -5.38
C ILE A 748 -12.55 3.27 -4.44
N ALA A 749 -13.01 2.92 -3.24
CA ALA A 749 -13.44 3.90 -2.24
C ALA A 749 -12.38 4.96 -1.86
N PRO A 750 -11.07 4.61 -1.74
CA PRO A 750 -10.01 5.57 -1.45
C PRO A 750 -9.84 6.62 -2.56
N GLY A 751 -10.20 6.26 -3.80
CA GLY A 751 -10.17 7.15 -4.95
C GLY A 751 -11.45 7.94 -5.17
N ASN A 752 -12.53 7.67 -4.42
CA ASN A 752 -13.87 8.24 -4.65
C ASN A 752 -14.44 7.90 -6.04
N VAL A 753 -14.12 6.72 -6.58
CA VAL A 753 -14.41 6.35 -7.97
C VAL A 753 -14.97 4.93 -8.12
N VAL A 754 -15.70 4.72 -9.22
CA VAL A 754 -15.97 3.40 -9.81
C VAL A 754 -15.32 3.38 -11.19
N ALA A 755 -14.32 2.52 -11.37
CA ALA A 755 -13.63 2.34 -12.64
C ALA A 755 -14.43 1.42 -13.59
N HIS A 756 -14.18 1.55 -14.89
CA HIS A 756 -14.75 0.70 -15.92
C HIS A 756 -13.64 0.05 -16.74
N VAL A 757 -13.68 -1.28 -16.82
CA VAL A 757 -12.72 -2.08 -17.55
C VAL A 757 -13.46 -2.89 -18.59
N ALA A 758 -13.23 -2.57 -19.86
CA ALA A 758 -13.80 -3.29 -20.97
C ALA A 758 -13.10 -4.64 -21.12
N LEU A 759 -13.89 -5.73 -21.13
CA LEU A 759 -13.36 -7.07 -21.27
C LEU A 759 -13.57 -7.55 -22.70
N THR A 760 -12.47 -7.83 -23.39
CA THR A 760 -12.48 -8.28 -24.79
C THR A 760 -11.92 -9.69 -24.91
N GLY A 761 -12.25 -10.37 -26.01
CA GLY A 761 -11.90 -11.77 -26.19
C GLY A 761 -12.81 -12.73 -25.40
N ARG A 762 -12.52 -14.03 -25.48
CA ARG A 762 -13.28 -15.09 -24.81
C ARG A 762 -12.34 -16.17 -24.31
N GLY A 763 -12.81 -16.94 -23.33
CA GLY A 763 -12.09 -18.10 -22.84
C GLY A 763 -10.74 -17.70 -22.25
N VAL A 764 -9.69 -18.29 -22.78
CA VAL A 764 -8.30 -18.05 -22.36
C VAL A 764 -7.67 -16.80 -22.99
N ALA A 765 -8.30 -16.23 -24.01
CA ALA A 765 -7.83 -15.03 -24.71
C ALA A 765 -8.48 -13.75 -24.14
N LEU A 766 -8.97 -13.80 -22.90
CA LEU A 766 -9.57 -12.67 -22.23
C LEU A 766 -8.52 -11.56 -22.04
N ALA A 767 -8.83 -10.37 -22.53
CA ALA A 767 -8.04 -9.16 -22.37
C ALA A 767 -8.89 -8.09 -21.70
N ALA A 768 -8.22 -7.07 -21.17
CA ALA A 768 -8.86 -5.96 -20.48
C ALA A 768 -8.32 -4.63 -20.99
N ASP A 769 -9.21 -3.66 -21.11
CA ASP A 769 -8.92 -2.28 -21.50
C ASP A 769 -9.52 -1.35 -20.44
N HIS A 770 -8.66 -0.58 -19.76
CA HIS A 770 -9.11 0.39 -18.76
C HIS A 770 -9.71 1.61 -19.44
N ARG A 771 -11.04 1.71 -19.42
CA ARG A 771 -11.76 2.79 -20.10
C ARG A 771 -11.80 4.05 -19.26
N ARG A 772 -11.31 5.13 -19.87
CA ARG A 772 -11.23 6.47 -19.31
C ARG A 772 -12.19 7.39 -20.06
N TYR A 773 -12.69 8.40 -19.36
CA TYR A 773 -13.68 9.33 -19.89
C TYR A 773 -13.17 10.75 -19.80
N PRO A 774 -13.51 11.64 -20.76
CA PRO A 774 -13.12 13.03 -20.70
C PRO A 774 -13.62 13.72 -19.42
N ASP A 775 -12.76 14.54 -18.83
CA ASP A 775 -13.07 15.44 -17.72
C ASP A 775 -12.49 16.83 -17.99
N PRO A 776 -13.25 17.92 -17.78
CA PRO A 776 -12.77 19.28 -18.08
C PRO A 776 -11.65 19.75 -17.16
N GLU A 777 -11.51 19.19 -15.95
CA GLU A 777 -10.52 19.62 -14.96
C GLU A 777 -9.29 18.69 -14.96
N THR A 778 -9.52 17.38 -15.13
CA THR A 778 -8.44 16.37 -15.06
C THR A 778 -8.03 15.79 -16.41
N VAL A 779 -8.60 16.27 -17.51
CA VAL A 779 -8.50 15.71 -18.89
C VAL A 779 -9.21 14.36 -19.01
N GLU A 780 -8.93 13.43 -18.10
CA GLU A 780 -9.53 12.10 -18.05
C GLU A 780 -9.94 11.73 -16.61
N ARG A 781 -10.94 10.86 -16.50
CA ARG A 781 -11.47 10.32 -15.24
C ARG A 781 -11.99 8.90 -15.38
N GLU A 782 -12.26 8.27 -14.24
CA GLU A 782 -13.00 7.01 -14.16
C GLU A 782 -14.48 7.12 -14.60
N PHE A 783 -15.12 5.97 -14.82
CA PHE A 783 -16.53 5.88 -15.24
C PHE A 783 -17.48 6.69 -14.37
N LEU A 784 -17.36 6.56 -13.05
CA LEU A 784 -18.04 7.39 -12.07
C LEU A 784 -17.01 7.94 -11.10
N ALA A 785 -16.97 9.26 -10.93
CA ALA A 785 -16.06 9.94 -10.03
C ALA A 785 -16.80 11.04 -9.26
N SER A 786 -16.56 11.17 -7.95
CA SER A 786 -17.19 12.21 -7.14
C SER A 786 -16.17 13.22 -6.62
N THR A 787 -16.53 14.50 -6.65
CA THR A 787 -15.76 15.56 -5.98
C THR A 787 -16.09 15.65 -4.48
N ASP A 788 -17.14 14.98 -4.00
CA ASP A 788 -17.45 14.85 -2.58
C ASP A 788 -16.48 13.87 -1.89
N GLU A 789 -15.65 14.36 -0.96
CA GLU A 789 -14.62 13.56 -0.30
C GLU A 789 -15.17 12.37 0.48
N ARG A 790 -16.41 12.50 0.98
CA ARG A 790 -17.06 11.49 1.81
C ARG A 790 -17.68 10.37 0.99
N PHE A 791 -17.80 10.52 -0.34
CA PHE A 791 -18.29 9.47 -1.23
C PHE A 791 -17.36 8.25 -1.22
N ARG A 792 -17.80 7.15 -0.61
CA ARG A 792 -17.07 5.86 -0.50
C ARG A 792 -17.87 4.76 -1.18
N PRO A 793 -17.66 4.53 -2.48
CA PRO A 793 -18.27 3.39 -3.16
C PRO A 793 -17.68 2.10 -2.60
N VAL A 794 -18.48 1.34 -1.85
CA VAL A 794 -18.05 0.10 -1.19
C VAL A 794 -18.63 -1.15 -1.84
N ASP A 795 -19.71 -1.00 -2.60
CA ASP A 795 -20.30 -2.09 -3.37
C ASP A 795 -20.89 -1.57 -4.68
N VAL A 796 -20.87 -2.41 -5.71
CA VAL A 796 -21.46 -2.12 -7.02
C VAL A 796 -22.18 -3.38 -7.47
N ARG A 797 -23.42 -3.29 -7.93
CA ARG A 797 -24.21 -4.44 -8.40
C ARG A 797 -25.13 -4.13 -9.55
N THR A 798 -25.32 -5.09 -10.44
CA THR A 798 -26.41 -5.03 -11.43
C THR A 798 -27.74 -5.30 -10.72
N GLY A 799 -28.77 -4.49 -11.00
CA GLY A 799 -30.13 -4.72 -10.52
C GLY A 799 -30.96 -5.59 -11.46
N PRO A 800 -32.14 -6.08 -11.01
CA PRO A 800 -33.05 -6.85 -11.86
C PRO A 800 -33.52 -6.03 -13.07
N ASP A 801 -33.71 -4.73 -12.90
CA ASP A 801 -33.99 -3.72 -13.94
C ASP A 801 -32.87 -3.53 -14.97
N GLY A 802 -31.69 -4.14 -14.75
CA GLY A 802 -30.53 -4.03 -15.62
C GLY A 802 -29.66 -2.80 -15.37
N ALA A 803 -30.01 -1.92 -14.42
CA ALA A 803 -29.18 -0.77 -14.05
C ALA A 803 -28.00 -1.18 -13.16
N LEU A 804 -27.02 -0.28 -13.01
CA LEU A 804 -25.91 -0.46 -12.08
C LEU A 804 -26.19 0.31 -10.78
N TYR A 805 -26.13 -0.35 -9.63
CA TYR A 805 -26.34 0.24 -8.31
C TYR A 805 -25.01 0.38 -7.59
N VAL A 806 -24.79 1.50 -6.92
CA VAL A 806 -23.58 1.82 -6.16
C VAL A 806 -23.97 2.08 -4.71
N ALA A 807 -23.44 1.28 -3.78
CA ALA A 807 -23.55 1.51 -2.35
C ALA A 807 -22.44 2.47 -1.92
N ASP A 808 -22.82 3.60 -1.37
CA ASP A 808 -21.93 4.62 -0.83
C ASP A 808 -22.03 4.59 0.70
N GLU A 809 -20.95 4.21 1.38
CA GLU A 809 -20.90 4.22 2.85
C GLU A 809 -20.95 5.65 3.40
N TYR A 810 -20.68 6.66 2.57
CA TYR A 810 -20.65 8.09 2.88
C TYR A 810 -19.86 8.46 4.14
N ARG A 811 -18.56 8.18 4.14
CA ARG A 811 -17.68 8.38 5.30
C ARG A 811 -16.33 8.94 4.91
N ALA A 812 -15.78 9.80 5.76
CA ALA A 812 -14.44 10.33 5.55
C ALA A 812 -13.37 9.23 5.68
N ILE A 813 -13.48 8.35 6.69
CA ILE A 813 -12.46 7.35 7.03
C ILE A 813 -13.04 5.94 7.05
N MET A 814 -12.38 5.01 6.35
CA MET A 814 -12.79 3.60 6.31
C MET A 814 -12.00 2.69 7.26
N ALA A 815 -10.83 3.10 7.79
CA ALA A 815 -9.99 2.31 8.70
C ALA A 815 -10.25 2.59 10.19
N SER A 816 -9.92 1.62 11.06
CA SER A 816 -9.95 1.78 12.53
C SER A 816 -9.00 2.88 13.01
N VAL A 817 -9.27 3.46 14.18
CA VAL A 817 -8.52 4.59 14.76
C VAL A 817 -7.08 4.20 15.12
N ASP A 818 -6.87 2.95 15.55
CA ASP A 818 -5.58 2.43 16.01
C ASP A 818 -4.55 2.26 14.88
N ASP A 819 -5.02 2.19 13.64
CA ASP A 819 -4.24 1.96 12.44
C ASP A 819 -3.77 3.23 11.72
N ARG A 820 -4.10 4.40 12.27
CA ARG A 820 -3.87 5.71 11.64
C ARG A 820 -2.45 6.21 11.89
N SER A 821 -1.81 6.70 10.83
CA SER A 821 -0.63 7.55 10.96
C SER A 821 -1.03 8.89 11.59
N ASP A 822 -0.05 9.61 12.14
CA ASP A 822 -0.29 10.93 12.70
C ASP A 822 -0.80 11.91 11.63
N TYR A 823 -0.31 11.84 10.39
CA TYR A 823 -0.88 12.58 9.25
C TYR A 823 -2.39 12.35 9.09
N LEU A 824 -2.85 11.09 9.09
CA LEU A 824 -4.29 10.81 8.95
C LEU A 824 -5.09 11.27 10.17
N ARG A 825 -4.50 11.27 11.37
CA ARG A 825 -5.16 11.82 12.57
C ARG A 825 -5.27 13.33 12.47
N ASP A 826 -4.22 14.01 12.03
CA ASP A 826 -4.17 15.47 11.90
C ASP A 826 -5.14 15.96 10.83
N GLN A 827 -5.13 15.33 9.65
CA GLN A 827 -6.10 15.62 8.58
C GLN A 827 -7.53 15.47 9.05
N VAL A 828 -7.79 14.48 9.89
CA VAL A 828 -9.13 14.20 10.40
C VAL A 828 -9.55 15.20 11.47
N SER A 829 -8.65 15.52 12.39
CA SER A 829 -8.87 16.45 13.49
C SER A 829 -9.03 17.90 13.00
N ILE A 830 -8.11 18.36 12.15
CA ILE A 830 -8.09 19.74 11.63
C ILE A 830 -9.34 20.03 10.79
N ARG A 831 -9.83 19.04 10.04
CA ARG A 831 -10.91 19.21 9.05
C ARG A 831 -12.27 18.70 9.53
N GLY A 832 -12.40 18.30 10.81
CA GLY A 832 -13.64 17.82 11.42
C GLY A 832 -14.22 16.56 10.74
N LEU A 833 -13.35 15.63 10.34
CA LEU A 833 -13.73 14.44 9.57
C LEU A 833 -13.99 13.21 10.45
N ASP A 834 -13.83 13.36 11.77
CA ASP A 834 -14.17 12.38 12.79
C ASP A 834 -15.65 12.43 13.19
N GLU A 835 -16.40 13.43 12.70
CA GLU A 835 -17.84 13.49 12.90
C GLU A 835 -18.49 12.21 12.38
N ALA A 836 -19.02 11.43 13.32
CA ALA A 836 -19.64 10.18 13.00
C ALA A 836 -21.00 10.41 12.36
N THR A 837 -21.16 9.79 11.21
CA THR A 837 -22.32 9.95 10.33
C THR A 837 -23.01 8.62 10.13
N SER A 838 -24.29 8.72 9.78
CA SER A 838 -25.17 7.62 9.38
C SER A 838 -25.86 7.95 8.06
N ASP A 839 -25.12 8.67 7.20
CA ASP A 839 -25.64 9.36 6.01
C ASP A 839 -25.33 8.59 4.72
N GLY A 840 -25.27 7.26 4.83
CA GLY A 840 -24.98 6.36 3.73
C GLY A 840 -26.08 6.37 2.65
N ARG A 841 -25.70 6.06 1.40
CA ARG A 841 -26.56 6.27 0.23
C ARG A 841 -26.46 5.13 -0.76
N ILE A 842 -27.50 4.99 -1.58
CA ILE A 842 -27.52 4.08 -2.72
C ILE A 842 -27.87 4.88 -3.97
N TYR A 843 -27.01 4.79 -4.96
CA TYR A 843 -27.20 5.40 -6.27
C TYR A 843 -27.50 4.34 -7.33
N ARG A 844 -28.21 4.73 -8.39
CA ARG A 844 -28.49 3.91 -9.58
C ARG A 844 -28.04 4.66 -10.82
N VAL A 845 -27.24 4.00 -11.66
CA VAL A 845 -26.75 4.52 -12.92
C VAL A 845 -27.57 3.92 -14.05
N VAL A 846 -28.17 4.78 -14.88
CA VAL A 846 -29.03 4.41 -16.02
C VAL A 846 -28.59 5.14 -17.28
N PRO A 847 -28.80 4.54 -18.47
CA PRO A 847 -28.57 5.25 -19.73
C PRO A 847 -29.56 6.43 -19.88
N VAL A 848 -29.13 7.49 -20.56
CA VAL A 848 -29.99 8.59 -21.00
C VAL A 848 -30.64 8.16 -22.32
N SER A 849 -31.97 8.23 -22.42
CA SER A 849 -32.66 7.87 -23.67
C SER A 849 -32.36 8.88 -24.78
N SER A 850 -32.05 8.39 -25.98
CA SER A 850 -31.79 9.20 -27.19
C SER A 850 -33.04 9.85 -27.78
N ALA A 851 -34.24 9.49 -27.31
CA ALA A 851 -35.50 10.18 -27.59
C ALA A 851 -35.90 10.98 -26.36
N GLY A 852 -36.12 12.29 -26.49
CA GLY A 852 -36.56 13.21 -25.43
C GLY A 852 -37.95 12.93 -24.83
N THR A 853 -38.42 11.68 -24.86
CA THR A 853 -39.58 11.20 -24.11
C THR A 853 -39.10 10.68 -22.76
N ALA A 854 -39.39 11.46 -21.71
CA ALA A 854 -39.16 11.14 -20.31
C ALA A 854 -40.05 9.98 -19.80
N SER A 855 -39.98 8.80 -20.41
CA SER A 855 -40.43 7.58 -19.71
C SER A 855 -39.26 7.12 -18.85
N ARG A 856 -39.28 7.48 -17.56
CA ARG A 856 -38.32 6.97 -16.58
C ARG A 856 -38.34 5.44 -16.65
N PRO A 857 -37.19 4.74 -16.81
CA PRO A 857 -37.18 3.29 -16.74
C PRO A 857 -37.86 2.86 -15.45
N PRO A 858 -38.75 1.84 -15.48
CA PRO A 858 -39.53 1.45 -14.31
C PRO A 858 -38.60 1.26 -13.10
N GLY A 859 -39.13 1.55 -11.91
CA GLY A 859 -38.43 1.30 -10.66
C GLY A 859 -37.95 -0.16 -10.59
N PRO A 860 -37.00 -0.47 -9.70
CA PRO A 860 -36.47 -1.83 -9.56
C PRO A 860 -37.55 -2.90 -9.32
N SER A 861 -38.75 -2.50 -8.88
CA SER A 861 -39.90 -3.36 -8.68
C SER A 861 -40.66 -3.76 -9.97
N GLY A 862 -40.40 -3.08 -11.10
CA GLY A 862 -41.13 -3.22 -12.36
C GLY A 862 -41.02 -4.58 -13.05
N LEU A 863 -39.94 -5.34 -12.86
CA LEU A 863 -39.77 -6.66 -13.50
C LEU A 863 -40.46 -7.82 -12.78
N ALA A 864 -40.93 -7.61 -11.54
CA ALA A 864 -41.94 -8.49 -10.97
C ALA A 864 -43.30 -8.32 -11.69
N ARG A 865 -43.52 -7.19 -12.38
CA ARG A 865 -44.80 -6.85 -13.04
C ARG A 865 -44.82 -7.29 -14.51
N GLU A 866 -43.75 -7.02 -15.28
CA GLU A 866 -43.71 -7.31 -16.72
C GLU A 866 -43.78 -8.79 -17.09
N ALA A 867 -43.30 -9.70 -16.22
CA ALA A 867 -43.43 -11.14 -16.45
C ALA A 867 -44.89 -11.66 -16.36
N THR A 868 -45.86 -10.80 -16.01
CA THR A 868 -47.27 -11.20 -15.82
C THR A 868 -48.29 -10.35 -16.60
N SER A 869 -47.92 -9.22 -17.20
CA SER A 869 -48.88 -8.31 -17.84
C SER A 869 -48.97 -8.46 -19.36
N ARG A 870 -49.69 -9.50 -19.82
CA ARG A 870 -50.54 -9.39 -21.03
C ARG A 870 -51.94 -8.86 -20.70
N ALA A 871 -52.18 -8.37 -19.48
CA ALA A 871 -53.46 -7.81 -19.07
C ALA A 871 -53.35 -6.28 -18.89
N ARG A 872 -54.28 -5.56 -19.52
CA ARG A 872 -54.46 -4.10 -19.43
C ARG A 872 -54.45 -3.61 -17.97
N PRO A 873 -53.93 -2.40 -17.68
CA PRO A 873 -53.98 -1.84 -16.34
C PRO A 873 -55.43 -1.51 -15.95
N ASP A 874 -55.96 -2.19 -14.92
CA ASP A 874 -57.22 -1.84 -14.28
C ASP A 874 -57.02 -0.57 -13.43
N ALA A 875 -57.75 0.50 -13.73
CA ALA A 875 -57.62 1.84 -13.18
C ALA A 875 -58.14 2.03 -11.73
N ASN A 876 -58.18 0.98 -10.90
CA ASN A 876 -58.73 1.07 -9.55
C ASN A 876 -57.75 0.55 -8.46
N PRO A 877 -57.11 1.44 -7.67
CA PRO A 877 -56.08 1.06 -6.70
C PRO A 877 -56.59 0.23 -5.51
N LYS A 878 -57.90 0.12 -5.30
CA LYS A 878 -58.51 -0.69 -4.22
C LYS A 878 -58.79 -2.16 -4.59
N ARG A 879 -58.49 -2.57 -5.83
CA ARG A 879 -58.60 -3.96 -6.30
C ARG A 879 -57.25 -4.46 -6.86
N ARG A 880 -56.19 -4.43 -6.06
CA ARG A 880 -54.94 -5.14 -6.42
C ARG A 880 -55.23 -6.65 -6.40
N ARG A 881 -55.37 -7.28 -7.58
CA ARG A 881 -55.43 -8.74 -7.70
C ARG A 881 -54.16 -9.35 -7.06
N PRO A 882 -54.25 -10.45 -6.30
CA PRO A 882 -53.07 -11.12 -5.78
C PRO A 882 -52.13 -11.54 -6.92
N ARG A 883 -50.81 -11.44 -6.69
CA ARG A 883 -49.77 -11.90 -7.64
C ARG A 883 -50.14 -13.30 -8.16
N PRO A 884 -50.06 -13.59 -9.47
CA PRO A 884 -50.12 -14.97 -9.94
C PRO A 884 -49.08 -15.78 -9.18
N ALA A 885 -49.49 -16.89 -8.55
CA ALA A 885 -48.57 -17.73 -7.81
C ALA A 885 -47.41 -18.13 -8.74
N GLU A 886 -46.18 -17.82 -8.34
CA GLU A 886 -45.01 -18.15 -9.15
C GLU A 886 -44.95 -19.67 -9.36
N THR A 887 -44.72 -20.10 -10.60
CA THR A 887 -44.69 -21.52 -10.96
C THR A 887 -43.29 -21.94 -11.37
N ALA A 888 -42.96 -23.22 -11.17
CA ALA A 888 -41.71 -23.78 -11.66
C ALA A 888 -41.53 -23.60 -13.18
N SER A 889 -42.62 -23.56 -13.95
CA SER A 889 -42.56 -23.31 -15.40
C SER A 889 -42.10 -21.89 -15.72
N ASN A 890 -42.62 -20.89 -15.00
CA ASN A 890 -42.20 -19.51 -15.19
C ASN A 890 -40.73 -19.30 -14.80
N LEU A 891 -40.27 -19.98 -13.75
CA LEU A 891 -38.86 -19.94 -13.36
C LEU A 891 -37.93 -20.58 -14.40
N VAL A 892 -38.32 -21.70 -15.00
CA VAL A 892 -37.56 -22.31 -16.11
C VAL A 892 -37.49 -21.36 -17.30
N ALA A 893 -38.58 -20.67 -17.65
CA ALA A 893 -38.59 -19.68 -18.72
C ALA A 893 -37.64 -18.49 -18.43
N ARG A 894 -37.53 -18.05 -17.16
CA ARG A 894 -36.62 -16.96 -16.76
C ARG A 894 -35.14 -17.31 -16.89
N LEU A 895 -34.77 -18.57 -17.07
CA LEU A 895 -33.37 -18.93 -17.37
C LEU A 895 -32.88 -18.34 -18.69
N SER A 896 -33.77 -17.96 -19.61
CA SER A 896 -33.47 -17.27 -20.87
C SER A 896 -33.60 -15.75 -20.81
N HIS A 897 -33.79 -15.18 -19.61
CA HIS A 897 -33.94 -13.73 -19.47
C HIS A 897 -32.63 -13.01 -19.87
N PRO A 898 -32.67 -11.85 -20.56
CA PRO A 898 -31.45 -11.14 -21.00
C PRO A 898 -30.61 -10.56 -19.86
N ASN A 899 -31.18 -10.36 -18.67
CA ASN A 899 -30.47 -9.95 -17.45
C ASN A 899 -29.98 -11.17 -16.64
N GLY A 900 -28.67 -11.26 -16.40
CA GLY A 900 -28.04 -12.32 -15.61
C GLY A 900 -28.52 -12.42 -14.17
N VAL A 901 -28.89 -11.32 -13.54
CA VAL A 901 -29.43 -11.32 -12.16
C VAL A 901 -30.74 -12.11 -12.09
N VAL A 902 -31.62 -11.90 -13.07
CA VAL A 902 -32.91 -12.61 -13.16
C VAL A 902 -32.69 -14.10 -13.44
N ARG A 903 -31.71 -14.45 -14.28
CA ARG A 903 -31.33 -15.85 -14.53
C ARG A 903 -30.82 -16.53 -13.26
N ASP A 904 -29.91 -15.87 -12.54
CA ASP A 904 -29.32 -16.39 -11.31
C ASP A 904 -30.36 -16.60 -10.21
N GLN A 905 -31.25 -15.63 -10.00
CA GLN A 905 -32.37 -15.76 -9.05
C GLN A 905 -33.31 -16.90 -9.42
N ALA A 906 -33.63 -17.05 -10.71
CA ALA A 906 -34.46 -18.14 -11.19
C ALA A 906 -33.81 -19.51 -10.95
N ARG A 907 -32.50 -19.66 -11.26
CA ARG A 907 -31.71 -20.86 -10.97
C ARG A 907 -31.72 -21.16 -9.47
N GLN A 908 -31.37 -20.20 -8.62
CA GLN A 908 -31.33 -20.38 -7.17
C GLN A 908 -32.67 -20.87 -6.62
N ARG A 909 -33.78 -20.25 -7.05
CA ARG A 909 -35.13 -20.64 -6.63
C ARG A 909 -35.53 -22.03 -7.15
N LEU A 910 -35.11 -22.40 -8.37
CA LEU A 910 -35.31 -23.75 -8.91
C LEU A 910 -34.54 -24.81 -8.14
N VAL A 911 -33.30 -24.53 -7.73
CA VAL A 911 -32.51 -25.44 -6.88
C VAL A 911 -33.21 -25.69 -5.55
N ALA A 912 -33.73 -24.62 -4.93
CA ALA A 912 -34.47 -24.67 -3.68
C ALA A 912 -35.87 -25.32 -3.76
N TRP A 913 -36.44 -25.38 -4.97
CA TRP A 913 -37.87 -25.68 -5.15
C TRP A 913 -38.27 -27.07 -4.63
N PRO A 914 -39.23 -27.18 -3.69
CA PRO A 914 -39.54 -28.45 -3.03
C PRO A 914 -40.29 -29.47 -3.90
N ARG A 915 -40.88 -29.09 -5.05
CA ARG A 915 -41.69 -30.00 -5.89
C ARG A 915 -40.86 -30.78 -6.92
N HIS A 916 -41.10 -32.08 -7.06
CA HIS A 916 -40.54 -32.93 -8.14
C HIS A 916 -40.75 -32.34 -9.55
N ARG A 917 -41.87 -31.61 -9.76
CA ARG A 917 -42.21 -30.94 -11.02
C ARG A 917 -41.11 -30.02 -11.55
N ALA A 918 -40.34 -29.33 -10.70
CA ALA A 918 -39.24 -28.48 -11.17
C ALA A 918 -38.11 -29.30 -11.82
N THR A 919 -37.80 -30.48 -11.28
CA THR A 919 -36.83 -31.40 -11.88
C THR A 919 -37.32 -31.92 -13.24
N VAL A 920 -38.60 -32.27 -13.35
CA VAL A 920 -39.20 -32.75 -14.61
C VAL A 920 -39.11 -31.65 -15.67
N LEU A 921 -39.60 -30.44 -15.36
CA LEU A 921 -39.57 -29.31 -16.28
C LEU A 921 -38.14 -28.94 -16.71
N LEU A 922 -37.17 -28.96 -15.78
CA LEU A 922 -35.77 -28.73 -16.13
C LEU A 922 -35.20 -29.82 -17.04
N ARG A 923 -35.64 -31.07 -16.91
CA ARG A 923 -35.20 -32.18 -17.79
C ARG A 923 -35.83 -32.10 -19.17
N GLU A 924 -37.09 -31.67 -19.27
CA GLU A 924 -37.83 -31.58 -20.53
C GLU A 924 -37.57 -30.28 -21.30
N ALA A 925 -37.12 -29.22 -20.63
CA ALA A 925 -36.85 -27.94 -21.27
C ALA A 925 -35.65 -28.04 -22.22
N GLU A 926 -35.80 -27.57 -23.45
CA GLU A 926 -34.70 -27.42 -24.42
C GLU A 926 -34.57 -25.94 -24.83
N PRO A 927 -33.94 -25.08 -24.00
CA PRO A 927 -33.80 -23.67 -24.30
C PRO A 927 -32.95 -23.41 -25.55
N ALA A 928 -33.43 -22.52 -26.43
CA ALA A 928 -32.68 -22.09 -27.61
C ALA A 928 -31.45 -21.23 -27.24
N ASP A 929 -31.55 -20.44 -26.16
CA ASP A 929 -30.46 -19.61 -25.65
C ASP A 929 -29.37 -20.46 -24.96
N PRO A 930 -28.09 -20.37 -25.36
CA PRO A 930 -26.99 -21.08 -24.72
C PRO A 930 -26.83 -20.76 -23.22
N LEU A 931 -27.05 -19.52 -22.80
CA LEU A 931 -26.92 -19.15 -21.38
C LEU A 931 -27.99 -19.84 -20.54
N ALA A 932 -29.22 -19.96 -21.05
CA ALA A 932 -30.27 -20.75 -20.42
C ALA A 932 -29.93 -22.25 -20.34
N ARG A 933 -29.27 -22.82 -21.36
CA ARG A 933 -28.78 -24.21 -21.30
C ARG A 933 -27.70 -24.40 -20.24
N VAL A 934 -26.76 -23.46 -20.11
CA VAL A 934 -25.77 -23.44 -19.02
C VAL A 934 -26.45 -23.38 -17.65
N GLN A 935 -27.38 -22.43 -17.46
CA GLN A 935 -28.12 -22.28 -16.20
C GLN A 935 -28.95 -23.53 -15.86
N ARG A 936 -29.56 -24.19 -16.86
CA ARG A 936 -30.28 -25.46 -16.73
C ARG A 936 -29.39 -26.57 -16.18
N LEU A 937 -28.16 -26.73 -16.71
CA LEU A 937 -27.20 -27.73 -16.23
C LEU A 937 -26.88 -27.52 -14.74
N TRP A 938 -26.60 -26.29 -14.35
CA TRP A 938 -26.27 -25.95 -12.96
C TRP A 938 -27.47 -26.03 -12.01
N ALA A 939 -28.69 -25.75 -12.49
CA ALA A 939 -29.91 -25.99 -11.74
C ALA A 939 -30.13 -27.50 -11.49
N LEU A 940 -29.96 -28.34 -12.53
CA LEU A 940 -30.03 -29.80 -12.39
C LEU A 940 -28.95 -30.36 -11.45
N ARG A 941 -27.75 -29.77 -11.48
CA ARG A 941 -26.64 -30.09 -10.57
C ARG A 941 -27.01 -29.81 -9.12
N GLY A 942 -27.50 -28.61 -8.82
CA GLY A 942 -27.93 -28.24 -7.46
C GLY A 942 -29.06 -29.14 -6.95
N ARG A 943 -29.91 -29.65 -7.85
CA ARG A 943 -30.97 -30.62 -7.56
C ARG A 943 -30.52 -32.09 -7.54
N ARG A 944 -29.22 -32.36 -7.74
CA ARG A 944 -28.64 -33.73 -7.84
C ARG A 944 -29.41 -34.61 -8.84
N SER A 945 -29.82 -34.02 -9.95
CA SER A 945 -30.76 -34.63 -10.91
C SER A 945 -30.21 -34.68 -12.35
N LEU A 946 -28.91 -34.45 -12.52
CA LEU A 946 -28.21 -34.62 -13.80
C LEU A 946 -28.27 -36.08 -14.29
N ARG A 947 -28.26 -36.27 -15.60
CA ARG A 947 -28.27 -37.57 -16.27
C ARG A 947 -27.18 -37.63 -17.32
N THR A 948 -26.65 -38.83 -17.54
CA THR A 948 -25.58 -39.09 -18.51
C THR A 948 -25.97 -38.68 -19.93
N GLU A 949 -27.20 -38.97 -20.36
CA GLU A 949 -27.67 -38.64 -21.72
C GLU A 949 -27.68 -37.13 -21.97
N LEU A 950 -28.12 -36.37 -20.96
CA LEU A 950 -28.23 -34.92 -21.02
C LEU A 950 -26.85 -34.26 -21.04
N LEU A 951 -25.90 -34.77 -20.25
CA LEU A 951 -24.51 -34.31 -20.28
C LEU A 951 -23.82 -34.69 -21.59
N ALA A 952 -24.00 -35.91 -22.08
CA ALA A 952 -23.43 -36.35 -23.36
C ALA A 952 -23.94 -35.50 -24.54
N ALA A 953 -25.21 -35.12 -24.53
CA ALA A 953 -25.77 -34.18 -25.51
C ALA A 953 -25.16 -32.78 -25.37
N ALA A 954 -25.07 -32.24 -24.14
CA ALA A 954 -24.49 -30.93 -23.88
C ALA A 954 -22.99 -30.83 -24.21
N LEU A 955 -22.24 -31.92 -24.09
CA LEU A 955 -20.84 -32.00 -24.54
C LEU A 955 -20.69 -31.86 -26.06
N SER A 956 -21.77 -32.07 -26.83
CA SER A 956 -21.77 -31.91 -28.29
C SER A 956 -22.47 -30.62 -28.74
N ASP A 957 -22.77 -29.70 -27.82
CA ASP A 957 -23.47 -28.44 -28.11
C ASP A 957 -22.64 -27.52 -29.01
N ALA A 958 -23.31 -26.73 -29.84
CA ALA A 958 -22.64 -25.76 -30.72
C ALA A 958 -21.94 -24.65 -29.93
N ASP A 959 -22.51 -24.20 -28.81
CA ASP A 959 -21.92 -23.14 -28.00
C ASP A 959 -20.87 -23.70 -27.02
N PRO A 960 -19.63 -23.19 -27.05
CA PRO A 960 -18.56 -23.69 -26.18
C PRO A 960 -18.84 -23.52 -24.69
N ARG A 961 -19.64 -22.53 -24.27
CA ARG A 961 -19.99 -22.32 -22.85
C ARG A 961 -20.82 -23.48 -22.32
N VAL A 962 -21.69 -24.05 -23.16
CA VAL A 962 -22.48 -25.23 -22.80
C VAL A 962 -21.57 -26.44 -22.67
N ARG A 963 -20.61 -26.62 -23.58
CA ARG A 963 -19.61 -27.71 -23.50
C ARG A 963 -18.73 -27.61 -22.25
N VAL A 964 -18.25 -26.41 -21.91
CA VAL A 964 -17.48 -26.14 -20.68
C VAL A 964 -18.33 -26.45 -19.43
N ALA A 965 -19.59 -25.96 -19.38
CA ALA A 965 -20.48 -26.26 -18.27
C ALA A 965 -20.76 -27.77 -18.16
N ALA A 966 -20.92 -28.47 -19.27
CA ALA A 966 -21.15 -29.91 -19.30
C ALA A 966 -19.93 -30.70 -18.77
N LEU A 967 -18.70 -30.30 -19.14
CA LEU A 967 -17.46 -30.89 -18.64
C LEU A 967 -17.38 -30.82 -17.10
N HIS A 968 -17.53 -29.62 -16.53
CA HIS A 968 -17.52 -29.45 -15.06
C HIS A 968 -18.64 -30.23 -14.35
N ASN A 969 -19.80 -30.36 -14.99
CA ASN A 969 -20.94 -31.11 -14.43
C ASN A 969 -20.81 -32.64 -14.61
N ALA A 970 -19.93 -33.11 -15.50
CA ALA A 970 -19.66 -34.53 -15.74
C ALA A 970 -18.74 -35.14 -14.67
N GLU A 971 -17.79 -34.38 -14.14
CA GLU A 971 -16.80 -34.86 -13.15
C GLU A 971 -17.37 -35.72 -12.01
N PRO A 972 -18.49 -35.35 -11.36
CA PRO A 972 -18.99 -36.08 -10.21
C PRO A 972 -19.55 -37.46 -10.58
N LEU A 973 -20.06 -37.62 -11.80
CA LEU A 973 -20.49 -38.91 -12.34
C LEU A 973 -19.27 -39.74 -12.77
N LEU A 974 -18.29 -39.10 -13.40
CA LEU A 974 -17.03 -39.76 -13.78
C LEU A 974 -16.27 -40.30 -12.55
N ARG A 975 -16.27 -39.57 -11.43
CA ARG A 975 -15.69 -40.01 -10.14
C ARG A 975 -16.41 -41.22 -9.53
N ALA A 976 -17.72 -41.34 -9.74
CA ALA A 976 -18.53 -42.39 -9.13
C ALA A 976 -18.25 -43.79 -9.73
N GLY A 977 -17.65 -43.85 -10.92
CA GLY A 977 -17.34 -45.08 -11.65
C GLY A 977 -18.48 -45.56 -12.56
N ASP A 978 -18.11 -46.25 -13.65
CA ASP A 978 -18.99 -46.87 -14.66
C ASP A 978 -19.86 -45.93 -15.52
N GLU A 979 -19.22 -45.04 -16.28
CA GLU A 979 -19.91 -44.13 -17.23
C GLU A 979 -19.22 -44.15 -18.62
N PRO A 980 -19.20 -45.28 -19.34
CA PRO A 980 -18.45 -45.42 -20.61
C PRO A 980 -18.94 -44.46 -21.69
N ARG A 981 -20.26 -44.21 -21.75
CA ARG A 981 -20.86 -43.27 -22.72
C ARG A 981 -20.42 -41.83 -22.46
N LEU A 982 -20.40 -41.41 -21.18
CA LEU A 982 -19.97 -40.06 -20.80
C LEU A 982 -18.47 -39.88 -21.04
N ARG A 983 -17.67 -40.89 -20.67
CA ARG A 983 -16.22 -40.91 -20.91
C ARG A 983 -15.90 -40.73 -22.38
N ALA A 984 -16.51 -41.52 -23.26
CA ALA A 984 -16.32 -41.40 -24.70
C ALA A 984 -16.73 -40.02 -25.24
N ALA A 985 -17.76 -39.38 -24.67
CA ALA A 985 -18.16 -38.02 -25.05
C ALA A 985 -17.12 -36.97 -24.61
N VAL A 986 -16.57 -37.09 -23.39
CA VAL A 986 -15.52 -36.19 -22.87
C VAL A 986 -14.23 -36.31 -23.70
N GLU A 987 -13.76 -37.53 -23.96
CA GLU A 987 -12.51 -37.75 -24.71
C GLU A 987 -12.54 -37.25 -26.16
N ARG A 988 -13.74 -37.16 -26.79
CA ARG A 988 -13.89 -36.59 -28.14
C ARG A 988 -13.53 -35.11 -28.21
N LEU A 989 -13.67 -34.38 -27.11
CA LEU A 989 -13.37 -32.94 -27.04
C LEU A 989 -11.87 -32.64 -27.09
N ARG A 990 -10.99 -33.65 -27.14
CA ARG A 990 -9.53 -33.46 -27.26
C ARG A 990 -9.10 -32.66 -28.50
N VAL A 991 -9.95 -32.63 -29.52
CA VAL A 991 -9.77 -31.87 -30.77
C VAL A 991 -10.74 -30.68 -30.88
N ASP A 992 -11.38 -30.27 -29.78
CA ASP A 992 -12.30 -29.13 -29.80
C ASP A 992 -11.55 -27.85 -30.25
N PRO A 993 -12.13 -27.06 -31.16
CA PRO A 993 -11.47 -25.85 -31.65
C PRO A 993 -11.39 -24.75 -30.60
N GLU A 994 -12.23 -24.76 -29.56
CA GLU A 994 -12.27 -23.71 -28.55
C GLU A 994 -11.25 -23.97 -27.43
N PRO A 995 -10.28 -23.07 -27.20
CA PRO A 995 -9.29 -23.22 -26.13
C PRO A 995 -9.89 -23.34 -24.72
N SER A 996 -10.99 -22.64 -24.41
CA SER A 996 -11.64 -22.78 -23.09
C SER A 996 -12.25 -24.15 -22.87
N VAL A 997 -12.73 -24.81 -23.93
CA VAL A 997 -13.22 -26.20 -23.85
C VAL A 997 -12.04 -27.14 -23.60
N ARG A 998 -10.92 -26.95 -24.29
CA ARG A 998 -9.68 -27.73 -24.05
C ARG A 998 -9.14 -27.53 -22.63
N LEU A 999 -9.22 -26.32 -22.09
CA LEU A 999 -8.83 -26.02 -20.71
C LEU A 999 -9.71 -26.75 -19.69
N ALA A 1000 -11.04 -26.66 -19.83
CA ALA A 1000 -11.99 -27.37 -18.98
C ALA A 1000 -11.87 -28.90 -19.13
N LEU A 1001 -11.52 -29.37 -20.34
CA LEU A 1001 -11.30 -30.78 -20.63
C LEU A 1001 -10.09 -31.30 -19.87
N LEU A 1002 -8.94 -30.62 -19.92
CA LEU A 1002 -7.74 -31.02 -19.17
C LEU A 1002 -8.05 -31.18 -17.68
N ALA A 1003 -8.78 -30.23 -17.11
CA ALA A 1003 -9.23 -30.28 -15.72
C ALA A 1003 -10.15 -31.49 -15.43
N THR A 1004 -11.07 -31.80 -16.36
CA THR A 1004 -11.98 -32.94 -16.26
C THR A 1004 -11.26 -34.28 -16.45
N LEU A 1005 -10.30 -34.37 -17.37
CA LEU A 1005 -9.50 -35.58 -17.61
C LEU A 1005 -8.68 -35.99 -16.37
N GLY A 1006 -8.29 -35.02 -15.54
CA GLY A 1006 -7.69 -35.27 -14.24
C GLY A 1006 -8.54 -36.15 -13.30
N GLU A 1007 -9.87 -36.22 -13.50
CA GLU A 1007 -10.77 -37.08 -12.73
C GLU A 1007 -10.77 -38.54 -13.16
N ILE A 1008 -10.40 -38.81 -14.41
CA ILE A 1008 -10.39 -40.16 -14.98
C ILE A 1008 -8.97 -40.66 -15.31
N ARG A 1009 -7.94 -39.88 -14.97
CA ARG A 1009 -6.50 -40.02 -15.31
C ARG A 1009 -5.83 -41.39 -15.13
N ARG A 1010 -6.45 -42.33 -14.42
CA ARG A 1010 -5.89 -43.67 -14.17
C ARG A 1010 -6.06 -44.61 -15.35
N ASP A 1011 -6.83 -44.23 -16.36
CA ASP A 1011 -7.02 -44.99 -17.58
C ASP A 1011 -6.00 -44.64 -18.67
N GLU A 1012 -5.97 -45.43 -19.74
CA GLU A 1012 -5.17 -45.14 -20.92
C GLU A 1012 -5.82 -44.06 -21.79
N GLY A 1013 -7.16 -44.09 -21.93
CA GLY A 1013 -7.93 -43.13 -22.72
C GLY A 1013 -7.79 -41.67 -22.27
N GLY A 1014 -7.86 -41.39 -20.97
CA GLY A 1014 -7.68 -40.06 -20.41
C GLY A 1014 -6.24 -39.53 -20.56
N ARG A 1015 -5.23 -40.41 -20.48
CA ARG A 1015 -3.83 -40.05 -20.74
C ARG A 1015 -3.62 -39.71 -22.23
N ASP A 1016 -4.19 -40.49 -23.14
CA ASP A 1016 -4.11 -40.22 -24.58
C ASP A 1016 -4.85 -38.95 -24.98
N ALA A 1017 -6.02 -38.70 -24.40
CA ALA A 1017 -6.76 -37.46 -24.59
C ALA A 1017 -5.95 -36.25 -24.09
N THR A 1018 -5.30 -36.35 -22.93
CA THR A 1018 -4.44 -35.29 -22.38
C THR A 1018 -3.25 -35.00 -23.31
N ALA A 1019 -2.57 -36.04 -23.79
CA ALA A 1019 -1.45 -35.90 -24.74
C ALA A 1019 -1.90 -35.27 -26.06
N ALA A 1020 -3.09 -35.60 -26.56
CA ALA A 1020 -3.66 -35.02 -27.77
C ALA A 1020 -3.96 -33.52 -27.61
N VAL A 1021 -4.55 -33.10 -26.48
CA VAL A 1021 -4.80 -31.67 -26.19
C VAL A 1021 -3.47 -30.91 -26.13
N LEU A 1022 -2.46 -31.46 -25.46
CA LEU A 1022 -1.14 -30.86 -25.36
C LEU A 1022 -0.47 -30.71 -26.72
N ALA A 1023 -0.56 -31.73 -27.60
CA ALA A 1023 0.03 -31.65 -28.93
C ALA A 1023 -0.56 -30.50 -29.80
N ALA A 1024 -1.82 -30.12 -29.55
CA ALA A 1024 -2.52 -29.07 -30.30
C ALA A 1024 -2.55 -27.69 -29.61
N GLY A 1025 -2.17 -27.61 -28.33
CA GLY A 1025 -2.31 -26.39 -27.51
C GLY A 1025 -1.11 -26.06 -26.64
N CYS A 1026 0.05 -26.72 -26.85
CA CYS A 1026 1.23 -26.55 -25.99
C CYS A 1026 1.81 -25.13 -25.99
N GLU A 1027 1.51 -24.28 -26.97
CA GLU A 1027 1.99 -22.88 -26.98
C GLU A 1027 1.25 -22.00 -25.96
N GLU A 1028 0.03 -22.35 -25.58
CA GLU A 1028 -0.77 -21.60 -24.61
C GLU A 1028 -0.31 -21.93 -23.17
N ALA A 1029 0.23 -20.94 -22.47
CA ALA A 1029 0.77 -21.12 -21.11
C ALA A 1029 -0.27 -21.67 -20.12
N VAL A 1030 -1.53 -21.23 -20.25
CA VAL A 1030 -2.62 -21.69 -19.38
C VAL A 1030 -2.95 -23.17 -19.61
N LEU A 1031 -2.94 -23.65 -20.86
CA LEU A 1031 -3.18 -25.06 -21.18
C LEU A 1031 -2.03 -25.94 -20.68
N ARG A 1032 -0.78 -25.51 -20.86
CA ARG A 1032 0.40 -26.22 -20.31
C ARG A 1032 0.26 -26.41 -18.81
N ARG A 1033 0.05 -25.31 -18.08
CA ARG A 1033 -0.03 -25.34 -16.61
C ARG A 1033 -1.23 -26.15 -16.12
N ALA A 1034 -2.39 -26.05 -16.78
CA ALA A 1034 -3.56 -26.84 -16.44
C ALA A 1034 -3.34 -28.35 -16.67
N ALA A 1035 -2.66 -28.73 -17.76
CA ALA A 1035 -2.30 -30.12 -18.00
C ALA A 1035 -1.32 -30.65 -16.94
N VAL A 1036 -0.28 -29.89 -16.61
CA VAL A 1036 0.68 -30.25 -15.55
C VAL A 1036 -0.02 -30.41 -14.20
N ALA A 1037 -0.96 -29.53 -13.87
CA ALA A 1037 -1.77 -29.64 -12.64
C ALA A 1037 -2.67 -30.88 -12.65
N SER A 1038 -3.25 -31.24 -13.78
CA SER A 1038 -4.24 -32.32 -13.87
C SER A 1038 -3.62 -33.74 -13.78
N LEU A 1039 -2.31 -33.88 -13.89
CA LEU A 1039 -1.62 -35.18 -13.95
C LEU A 1039 -1.35 -35.83 -12.59
N ASP A 1040 -1.24 -35.05 -11.49
CA ASP A 1040 -1.17 -35.53 -10.09
C ASP A 1040 -0.34 -36.83 -9.89
N GLY A 1041 0.97 -36.76 -10.16
CA GLY A 1041 1.92 -37.88 -10.04
C GLY A 1041 2.12 -38.70 -11.33
N ALA A 1042 1.31 -38.50 -12.37
CA ALA A 1042 1.48 -39.14 -13.69
C ALA A 1042 2.43 -38.36 -14.64
N HIS A 1043 3.19 -37.39 -14.12
CA HIS A 1043 4.05 -36.50 -14.91
C HIS A 1043 5.13 -37.25 -15.69
N ALA A 1044 5.76 -38.26 -15.07
CA ALA A 1044 6.80 -39.08 -15.71
C ALA A 1044 6.26 -39.94 -16.87
N ASP A 1045 5.07 -40.52 -16.69
CA ASP A 1045 4.39 -41.30 -17.72
C ASP A 1045 4.00 -40.40 -18.90
N MET A 1046 3.45 -39.22 -18.62
CA MET A 1046 3.11 -38.25 -19.66
C MET A 1046 4.36 -37.81 -20.42
N LEU A 1047 5.44 -37.47 -19.71
CA LEU A 1047 6.71 -37.12 -20.34
C LEU A 1047 7.21 -38.21 -21.29
N GLY A 1048 7.18 -39.48 -20.87
CA GLY A 1048 7.55 -40.61 -21.72
C GLY A 1048 6.66 -40.76 -22.96
N ARG A 1049 5.34 -40.54 -22.82
CA ARG A 1049 4.39 -40.55 -23.93
C ARG A 1049 4.69 -39.44 -24.94
N LEU A 1050 4.89 -38.20 -24.50
CA LEU A 1050 5.19 -37.07 -25.38
C LEU A 1050 6.52 -37.26 -26.11
N LEU A 1051 7.56 -37.74 -25.44
CA LEU A 1051 8.86 -38.02 -26.05
C LEU A 1051 8.80 -39.11 -27.14
N SER A 1052 7.83 -40.02 -27.06
CA SER A 1052 7.62 -41.10 -28.03
C SER A 1052 6.74 -40.67 -29.21
N ASP A 1053 6.07 -39.52 -29.14
CA ASP A 1053 5.16 -39.02 -30.16
C ASP A 1053 5.92 -38.29 -31.28
N PRO A 1054 5.81 -38.71 -32.56
CA PRO A 1054 6.49 -38.05 -33.68
C PRO A 1054 6.19 -36.55 -33.81
N ARG A 1055 5.02 -36.09 -33.35
CA ARG A 1055 4.67 -34.67 -33.36
C ARG A 1055 5.60 -33.82 -32.51
N TRP A 1056 6.26 -34.42 -31.51
CA TRP A 1056 7.18 -33.79 -30.56
C TRP A 1056 8.65 -33.84 -31.01
N ARG A 1057 8.92 -34.09 -32.30
CA ARG A 1057 10.28 -33.96 -32.87
C ARG A 1057 10.68 -32.51 -33.13
N GLN A 1058 9.72 -31.65 -33.45
CA GLN A 1058 9.97 -30.22 -33.72
C GLN A 1058 9.95 -29.42 -32.41
N ALA A 1059 11.00 -28.62 -32.19
CA ALA A 1059 11.12 -27.70 -31.05
C ALA A 1059 10.20 -26.49 -31.22
N THR A 1060 9.55 -26.09 -30.14
CA THR A 1060 8.85 -24.81 -29.98
C THR A 1060 9.03 -24.34 -28.54
N PRO A 1061 8.94 -23.03 -28.26
CA PRO A 1061 9.07 -22.51 -26.89
C PRO A 1061 8.08 -23.16 -25.91
N GLY A 1062 6.82 -23.37 -26.32
CA GLY A 1062 5.82 -24.05 -25.50
C GLY A 1062 6.18 -25.50 -25.18
N ARG A 1063 6.69 -26.26 -26.16
CA ARG A 1063 7.08 -27.67 -25.94
C ARG A 1063 8.29 -27.80 -25.04
N GLU A 1064 9.31 -26.97 -25.24
CA GLU A 1064 10.50 -26.94 -24.39
C GLU A 1064 10.13 -26.68 -22.93
N GLN A 1065 9.29 -25.66 -22.70
CA GLN A 1065 8.78 -25.33 -21.37
C GLN A 1065 7.98 -26.48 -20.76
N LEU A 1066 7.09 -27.12 -21.53
CA LEU A 1066 6.27 -28.22 -21.00
C LEU A 1066 7.14 -29.43 -20.61
N LEU A 1067 8.10 -29.83 -21.45
CA LEU A 1067 8.98 -30.96 -21.13
C LEU A 1067 9.82 -30.67 -19.87
N ALA A 1068 10.30 -29.43 -19.73
CA ALA A 1068 11.02 -29.00 -18.53
C ALA A 1068 10.12 -29.03 -17.28
N GLU A 1069 8.88 -28.55 -17.38
CA GLU A 1069 7.93 -28.57 -16.26
C GLU A 1069 7.53 -30.00 -15.86
N LEU A 1070 7.20 -30.86 -16.81
CA LEU A 1070 6.87 -32.27 -16.56
C LEU A 1070 8.04 -33.02 -15.92
N ALA A 1071 9.27 -32.81 -16.42
CA ALA A 1071 10.48 -33.41 -15.85
C ALA A 1071 10.71 -32.93 -14.41
N ALA A 1072 10.59 -31.63 -14.16
CA ALA A 1072 10.75 -31.08 -12.83
C ALA A 1072 9.72 -31.67 -11.84
N ARG A 1073 8.48 -31.86 -12.29
CA ARG A 1073 7.38 -32.41 -11.46
C ARG A 1073 7.47 -33.91 -11.24
N ALA A 1074 7.94 -34.65 -12.23
CA ALA A 1074 8.26 -36.07 -12.08
C ALA A 1074 9.30 -36.27 -10.96
N VAL A 1075 10.36 -35.45 -10.96
CA VAL A 1075 11.41 -35.48 -9.92
C VAL A 1075 10.83 -35.10 -8.56
N ASP A 1076 10.08 -34.00 -8.45
CA ASP A 1076 9.43 -33.59 -7.20
C ASP A 1076 8.54 -34.72 -6.63
N GLY A 1077 7.69 -35.32 -7.47
CA GLY A 1077 6.79 -36.41 -7.06
C GLY A 1077 7.53 -37.67 -6.61
N TRP A 1078 8.64 -38.03 -7.26
CA TRP A 1078 9.47 -39.16 -6.82
C TRP A 1078 10.17 -38.89 -5.50
N MET A 1079 10.67 -37.68 -5.27
CA MET A 1079 11.32 -37.34 -4.01
C MET A 1079 10.34 -37.25 -2.85
N ASP A 1080 9.12 -36.77 -3.09
CA ASP A 1080 8.05 -36.78 -2.09
C ASP A 1080 7.59 -38.21 -1.76
N ALA A 1081 7.69 -39.15 -2.72
CA ALA A 1081 7.35 -40.56 -2.53
C ALA A 1081 8.49 -41.41 -1.95
N ALA A 1082 9.75 -41.02 -2.15
CA ALA A 1082 10.92 -41.74 -1.68
C ALA A 1082 10.99 -41.69 -0.15
N ARG A 1083 10.98 -42.87 0.48
CA ARG A 1083 11.04 -42.99 1.94
C ARG A 1083 12.48 -42.92 2.48
N ASP A 1084 13.45 -43.15 1.60
CA ASP A 1084 14.88 -43.17 1.90
C ASP A 1084 15.71 -42.71 0.68
N GLU A 1085 17.01 -42.54 0.89
CA GLU A 1085 17.96 -42.04 -0.09
C GLU A 1085 18.27 -43.03 -1.21
N GLU A 1086 18.07 -44.33 -0.96
CA GLU A 1086 18.31 -45.41 -1.93
C GLU A 1086 17.17 -45.46 -2.98
N GLN A 1087 15.92 -45.31 -2.56
CA GLN A 1087 14.76 -45.18 -3.44
C GLN A 1087 14.82 -43.91 -4.31
N ALA A 1088 15.30 -42.80 -3.74
CA ALA A 1088 15.51 -41.57 -4.50
C ALA A 1088 16.59 -41.75 -5.59
N HIS A 1089 17.72 -42.39 -5.26
CA HIS A 1089 18.77 -42.71 -6.23
C HIS A 1089 18.30 -43.67 -7.33
N ALA A 1090 17.57 -44.73 -6.98
CA ALA A 1090 17.04 -45.69 -7.96
C ALA A 1090 16.07 -45.02 -8.95
N ALA A 1091 15.20 -44.12 -8.48
CA ALA A 1091 14.28 -43.36 -9.33
C ALA A 1091 15.03 -42.42 -10.28
N LEU A 1092 16.08 -41.74 -9.80
CA LEU A 1092 16.96 -40.90 -10.61
C LEU A 1092 17.70 -41.71 -11.68
N HIS A 1093 18.26 -42.87 -11.34
CA HIS A 1093 18.95 -43.75 -12.29
C HIS A 1093 18.03 -44.27 -13.39
N MET A 1094 16.82 -44.75 -13.03
CA MET A 1094 15.84 -45.21 -14.01
C MET A 1094 15.43 -44.10 -15.00
N PHE A 1095 15.50 -42.84 -14.57
CA PHE A 1095 15.19 -41.70 -15.42
C PHE A 1095 16.35 -41.28 -16.33
N VAL A 1096 17.58 -41.30 -15.81
CA VAL A 1096 18.81 -41.10 -16.62
C VAL A 1096 18.88 -42.15 -17.74
N ASP A 1097 18.59 -43.42 -17.43
CA ASP A 1097 18.51 -44.50 -18.42
C ASP A 1097 17.45 -44.27 -19.51
N ARG A 1098 16.40 -43.50 -19.20
CA ARG A 1098 15.34 -43.15 -20.14
C ARG A 1098 15.75 -41.98 -21.05
N ILE A 1099 16.53 -41.04 -20.50
CA ILE A 1099 17.14 -39.92 -21.23
C ILE A 1099 18.23 -40.45 -22.18
N ASP A 1100 19.07 -41.37 -21.74
CA ASP A 1100 20.14 -41.97 -22.55
C ASP A 1100 19.60 -42.81 -23.73
N ARG A 1101 18.35 -43.29 -23.64
CA ARG A 1101 17.68 -43.94 -24.79
C ARG A 1101 17.28 -42.97 -25.89
N LEU A 1102 17.14 -41.67 -25.61
CA LEU A 1102 16.83 -40.64 -26.62
C LEU A 1102 18.03 -40.36 -27.54
N ASP A 1103 19.27 -40.67 -27.12
CA ASP A 1103 20.50 -40.46 -27.91
C ASP A 1103 20.60 -41.39 -29.14
N ARG A 1104 19.84 -42.49 -29.19
CA ARG A 1104 19.97 -43.49 -30.27
C ARG A 1104 19.27 -43.11 -31.58
N THR A 1105 18.51 -42.02 -31.61
CA THR A 1105 17.70 -41.62 -32.79
C THR A 1105 18.16 -40.34 -33.49
N GLY A 1106 19.24 -39.69 -33.06
CA GLY A 1106 19.85 -38.53 -33.75
C GLY A 1106 19.09 -37.19 -33.69
N ASP A 1107 17.77 -37.19 -33.51
CA ASP A 1107 16.89 -35.99 -33.55
C ASP A 1107 16.57 -35.35 -32.16
N GLY A 1108 17.16 -35.85 -31.06
CA GLY A 1108 16.69 -35.63 -29.68
C GLY A 1108 17.33 -34.50 -28.84
N SER A 1109 18.18 -33.64 -29.43
CA SER A 1109 19.11 -32.78 -28.68
C SER A 1109 18.41 -31.69 -27.83
N TRP A 1110 17.30 -31.12 -28.32
CA TRP A 1110 16.55 -30.08 -27.62
C TRP A 1110 15.62 -30.66 -26.54
N GLN A 1111 15.01 -31.84 -26.77
CA GLN A 1111 14.20 -32.52 -25.77
C GLN A 1111 15.06 -32.87 -24.54
N ARG A 1112 16.28 -33.37 -24.78
CA ARG A 1112 17.26 -33.66 -23.73
C ARG A 1112 17.59 -32.40 -22.92
N ARG A 1113 17.91 -31.28 -23.58
CA ARG A 1113 18.19 -30.01 -22.90
C ARG A 1113 17.03 -29.53 -22.04
N SER A 1114 15.80 -29.64 -22.55
CA SER A 1114 14.59 -29.23 -21.84
C SER A 1114 14.35 -30.08 -20.59
N VAL A 1115 14.46 -31.41 -20.73
CA VAL A 1115 14.32 -32.35 -19.60
C VAL A 1115 15.40 -32.09 -18.55
N LEU A 1116 16.67 -31.95 -18.93
CA LEU A 1116 17.78 -31.64 -18.01
C LEU A 1116 17.57 -30.28 -17.30
N THR A 1117 17.05 -29.27 -18.00
CA THR A 1117 16.69 -27.98 -17.40
C THR A 1117 15.63 -28.14 -16.32
N GLY A 1118 14.61 -28.98 -16.57
CA GLY A 1118 13.59 -29.33 -15.59
C GLY A 1118 14.17 -30.00 -14.34
N ILE A 1119 15.04 -31.00 -14.51
CA ILE A 1119 15.71 -31.69 -13.41
C ILE A 1119 16.55 -30.71 -12.58
N ARG A 1120 17.38 -29.88 -13.23
CA ARG A 1120 18.19 -28.86 -12.53
C ARG A 1120 17.33 -27.98 -11.63
N ARG A 1121 16.22 -27.45 -12.17
CA ARG A 1121 15.27 -26.61 -11.43
C ARG A 1121 14.66 -27.35 -10.22
N ALA A 1122 14.39 -28.64 -10.34
CA ALA A 1122 13.88 -29.45 -9.23
C ALA A 1122 14.96 -29.67 -8.16
N MET A 1123 16.18 -30.05 -8.55
CA MET A 1123 17.29 -30.25 -7.61
C MET A 1123 17.67 -28.99 -6.85
N GLU A 1124 17.64 -27.82 -7.49
CA GLU A 1124 17.83 -26.52 -6.83
C GLU A 1124 16.81 -26.29 -5.70
N ARG A 1125 15.53 -26.64 -5.93
CA ARG A 1125 14.48 -26.55 -4.89
C ARG A 1125 14.73 -27.49 -3.72
N VAL A 1126 15.21 -28.70 -3.99
CA VAL A 1126 15.51 -29.71 -2.95
C VAL A 1126 16.69 -29.27 -2.10
N SER A 1127 17.75 -28.78 -2.74
CA SER A 1127 18.91 -28.21 -2.05
C SER A 1127 18.53 -27.03 -1.17
N ALA A 1128 17.56 -26.22 -1.60
CA ALA A 1128 16.99 -25.16 -0.77
C ALA A 1128 16.17 -25.70 0.42
N ARG A 1129 15.48 -26.84 0.29
CA ARG A 1129 14.72 -27.50 1.36
C ARG A 1129 15.58 -28.29 2.36
N ARG A 1130 16.72 -28.86 1.95
CA ARG A 1130 17.59 -29.74 2.78
C ARG A 1130 18.64 -29.00 3.64
N ARG A 1131 18.72 -27.66 3.63
CA ARG A 1131 19.56 -26.94 4.60
C ARG A 1131 19.03 -27.19 6.03
N PRO A 1132 19.84 -27.69 6.98
CA PRO A 1132 19.34 -28.13 8.28
C PRO A 1132 18.74 -26.94 9.06
N ARG A 1133 17.44 -27.03 9.32
CA ARG A 1133 16.81 -26.31 10.44
C ARG A 1133 17.45 -26.80 11.72
N ARG A 1134 18.37 -26.02 12.30
CA ARG A 1134 18.86 -26.24 13.67
C ARG A 1134 17.63 -26.41 14.57
N HIS A 1135 17.49 -27.61 15.13
CA HIS A 1135 16.51 -27.91 16.16
C HIS A 1135 16.75 -27.00 17.36
N PHE A 1136 15.74 -26.22 17.72
CA PHE A 1136 15.52 -25.78 19.10
C PHE A 1136 14.25 -26.48 19.56
N SER A 1137 14.40 -27.48 20.42
CA SER A 1137 13.33 -28.05 21.21
C SER A 1137 12.98 -27.09 22.35
N GLY A 1138 11.69 -26.77 22.47
CA GLY A 1138 11.13 -25.91 23.52
C GLY A 1138 9.84 -25.27 23.04
N GLU A 1139 8.72 -25.81 23.47
CA GLU A 1139 7.36 -25.34 23.19
C GLU A 1139 7.17 -23.84 23.52
N VAL A 1140 6.48 -23.12 22.63
CA VAL A 1140 5.24 -22.34 22.88
C VAL A 1140 5.07 -21.23 21.82
N ALA A 1141 3.95 -21.33 21.10
CA ALA A 1141 3.08 -20.29 20.48
C ALA A 1141 3.56 -19.42 19.29
N SER A 1142 2.87 -19.67 18.16
CA SER A 1142 2.23 -18.71 17.23
C SER A 1142 3.00 -17.48 16.70
N GLY A 1143 3.08 -17.37 15.36
CA GLY A 1143 3.08 -16.09 14.65
C GLY A 1143 3.99 -15.99 13.43
N GLU A 1144 3.39 -15.56 12.31
CA GLU A 1144 4.00 -14.90 11.15
C GLU A 1144 4.57 -15.79 10.01
N ALA A 1145 3.72 -16.03 9.01
CA ALA A 1145 4.10 -16.30 7.64
C ALA A 1145 3.45 -15.25 6.73
N ALA A 1146 4.20 -14.21 6.38
CA ALA A 1146 3.98 -13.32 5.23
C ALA A 1146 5.24 -12.48 5.07
N ASP A 1147 6.15 -12.91 4.21
CA ASP A 1147 7.11 -12.10 3.45
C ASP A 1147 8.13 -13.07 2.85
N LEU A 1148 7.98 -13.35 1.54
CA LEU A 1148 9.03 -13.74 0.60
C LEU A 1148 8.38 -14.04 -0.77
N ILE A 1149 8.12 -12.97 -1.55
CA ILE A 1149 8.05 -13.03 -3.01
C ILE A 1149 8.84 -11.83 -3.51
N PHE A 1150 10.11 -12.04 -3.81
CA PHE A 1150 10.88 -11.25 -4.77
C PHE A 1150 11.82 -12.22 -5.49
N GLY A 1151 11.76 -12.20 -6.81
CA GLY A 1151 12.59 -12.98 -7.70
C GLY A 1151 12.48 -12.33 -9.07
N ASP A 1152 13.13 -11.19 -9.21
CA ASP A 1152 13.33 -10.51 -10.48
C ASP A 1152 14.50 -11.18 -11.21
N ASP A 1153 14.24 -11.54 -12.46
CA ASP A 1153 15.22 -11.90 -13.48
C ASP A 1153 15.96 -10.63 -13.92
N HIS A 1154 17.26 -10.57 -13.68
CA HIS A 1154 18.18 -9.75 -14.47
C HIS A 1154 19.38 -10.61 -14.86
N GLY A 1155 19.40 -11.03 -16.12
CA GLY A 1155 20.61 -11.47 -16.79
C GLY A 1155 21.38 -10.26 -17.30
N ILE A 1156 22.68 -10.20 -17.02
CA ILE A 1156 23.66 -9.46 -17.81
C ILE A 1156 24.97 -10.28 -17.81
N ASP A 1157 25.44 -10.55 -19.03
CA ASP A 1157 26.77 -11.06 -19.39
C ASP A 1157 27.90 -10.22 -18.81
N HIS A 1158 29.02 -10.87 -18.45
CA HIS A 1158 30.34 -10.29 -18.71
C HIS A 1158 31.41 -11.38 -18.91
N PRO A 1159 32.42 -11.14 -19.78
CA PRO A 1159 33.34 -12.13 -20.31
C PRO A 1159 34.62 -12.29 -19.50
N ASP A 1160 35.31 -13.42 -19.74
CA ASP A 1160 36.73 -13.71 -19.58
C ASP A 1160 37.50 -13.12 -18.38
N ALA A 1161 37.85 -14.02 -17.43
CA ALA A 1161 39.21 -14.08 -16.90
C ALA A 1161 39.51 -15.49 -16.35
N THR A 1162 40.50 -16.11 -16.98
CA THR A 1162 41.13 -17.40 -16.71
C THR A 1162 41.72 -17.53 -15.32
N ALA A 1163 41.52 -18.67 -14.65
CA ALA A 1163 42.54 -19.30 -13.79
C ALA A 1163 42.23 -20.79 -13.61
N ASP A 1164 43.30 -21.57 -13.77
CA ASP A 1164 43.38 -23.02 -13.96
C ASP A 1164 43.54 -23.78 -12.62
N LEU A 1165 43.42 -25.12 -12.71
CA LEU A 1165 43.89 -26.18 -11.78
C LEU A 1165 42.89 -26.82 -10.78
N SER A 1166 42.20 -27.86 -11.28
CA SER A 1166 42.36 -29.30 -10.95
C SER A 1166 42.03 -29.88 -9.55
N PRO A 1167 41.75 -31.21 -9.45
CA PRO A 1167 40.62 -31.75 -8.70
C PRO A 1167 40.99 -32.58 -7.44
N ALA A 1168 40.04 -32.78 -6.53
CA ALA A 1168 40.12 -33.85 -5.52
C ALA A 1168 38.73 -34.32 -5.04
N THR A 1169 38.36 -35.50 -5.52
CA THR A 1169 37.79 -36.65 -4.78
C THR A 1169 36.70 -36.44 -3.71
N SER A 1170 35.46 -36.79 -4.06
CA SER A 1170 34.51 -37.78 -3.44
C SER A 1170 34.47 -38.03 -1.92
N PRO A 1171 33.34 -38.54 -1.37
CA PRO A 1171 32.22 -39.26 -2.01
C PRO A 1171 30.91 -38.48 -2.16
#